data_AF-A0AAV3XGU2-F1
#
_entry.id   AF-A0AAV3XGU2-F1
#
_cell.length_a   1.000
_cell.length_b   1.000
_cell.length_c   1.000
_cell.angle_alpha   90.00
_cell.angle_beta   90.00
_cell.angle_gamma   90.00
#
_symmetry.space_group_name_H-M   'P 1'
#
loop_
_entity.id
_entity.type
_entity.pdbx_description
1 polymer ?
#
loop_
_entity_poly.entity_id
_entity_poly.type
_entity_poly.pdbx_seq_one_letter_code
_entity_poly.pdbx_strand_id
1 'polypeptide(L)'
;MFDSMMPDKSNSLDASINPSFAYGLNLEPTSDIYHIPLKNRAFIQAENASKNLTFSGDFSSYSNLLPPNLSLGSASTVSLNLGNNNSGDVAEKSSVDSLTGQVLSNELANAIVELALQSAYGYLKGLANDADFSNKMNLAFGNNWNGEVASKLVQDFGGGNLTALPGIEILPSAAINGANGAFASLTNTVYLSQEFIAQNAGNPQAITRVILEEIGHYIDSKVNVSDAAGEQGEIFAATVQGKTLSAGELLALKAEDDTATITLNEKAIQIEMDSTLGSARNIGNLSGTQTFSDFVGTADTNDFYRFTLNNNSNFSLNLNSLSGNGILELLDINGNLIQISINPKTYFPQVYSMSGVNTNDRLRLTANPVAVAPANWTFMVYMPGDDLEEFAIDDFLEMANVGSRNNVNVVVQLDRTAGYDNRFGDWTDTRRGIINTGSTPGLNWGTSIGEANMGDPNTLSNFVNWATTNYQANNYGLILWGHGDGRSIAYDDLTRDSITASELRGVLSGFSHRINLVGADSCLMGMTEFAHQIRNQTSVFVGSQELVPGTGFNYTTILSALTANSTMTAAQLGTTIVNRYGQDYADTGWNGFEETLSAINLGGMNNLSNALSQFATTFMNSSTLNDRSRLETHRANSSTFGDGDFPGYRDLGTLLSRVANDIGITASIRTAAQTALNAYNSAILGNYSSINGRGTGLSINFQQRGNAPTANYNNWSPSFAADTTWDEFLSWWGTA
;
A
#
# COMPACT_ATOMS: atom_id res chain seq x y z
N MET A 1 -12.96 -24.64 -19.28
CA MET A 1 -13.65 -25.87 -18.82
C MET A 1 -12.83 -26.38 -17.65
N PHE A 2 -12.97 -25.75 -16.49
CA PHE A 2 -12.35 -26.17 -15.24
C PHE A 2 -13.41 -25.95 -14.18
N ASP A 3 -14.24 -26.96 -14.01
CA ASP A 3 -15.25 -26.98 -12.96
C ASP A 3 -15.66 -28.44 -12.75
N SER A 4 -14.83 -29.19 -12.02
CA SER A 4 -15.21 -30.36 -11.23
C SER A 4 -13.95 -31.06 -10.75
N MET A 5 -13.75 -31.07 -9.44
CA MET A 5 -13.43 -32.26 -8.63
C MET A 5 -12.81 -31.83 -7.30
N MET A 6 -13.64 -31.64 -6.28
CA MET A 6 -13.24 -31.94 -4.91
C MET A 6 -14.39 -32.65 -4.18
N PRO A 7 -14.14 -33.78 -3.49
CA PRO A 7 -15.13 -34.41 -2.65
C PRO A 7 -15.11 -33.82 -1.23
N ASP A 8 -16.30 -33.38 -0.81
CA ASP A 8 -16.74 -33.06 0.55
C ASP A 8 -16.26 -34.07 1.61
N LYS A 9 -15.63 -33.58 2.68
CA LYS A 9 -15.57 -34.27 3.98
C LYS A 9 -15.60 -33.30 5.17
N SER A 10 -16.80 -33.12 5.68
CA SER A 10 -17.07 -32.87 7.10
C SER A 10 -16.57 -34.03 7.99
N ASN A 11 -15.78 -33.73 9.02
CA ASN A 11 -16.10 -34.08 10.42
C ASN A 11 -15.00 -33.72 11.43
N SER A 12 -15.50 -33.12 12.51
CA SER A 12 -14.99 -32.89 13.86
C SER A 12 -13.93 -33.85 14.43
N LEU A 13 -13.06 -33.29 15.29
CA LEU A 13 -12.72 -33.88 16.58
C LEU A 13 -12.12 -32.84 17.55
N ASP A 14 -12.83 -32.68 18.66
CA ASP A 14 -12.46 -31.99 19.89
C ASP A 14 -11.63 -32.93 20.80
N ALA A 15 -10.97 -32.33 21.80
CA ALA A 15 -10.52 -32.87 23.09
C ALA A 15 -8.99 -32.94 23.34
N SER A 16 -8.49 -31.84 23.91
CA SER A 16 -7.79 -31.76 25.20
C SER A 16 -6.84 -32.89 25.65
N ILE A 17 -5.54 -32.57 25.82
CA ILE A 17 -4.70 -33.07 26.94
C ILE A 17 -3.68 -31.99 27.37
N ASN A 18 -3.82 -31.52 28.60
CA ASN A 18 -2.77 -30.96 29.47
C ASN A 18 -3.05 -31.56 30.86
N PRO A 19 -2.07 -31.95 31.71
CA PRO A 19 -1.54 -30.96 32.65
C PRO A 19 -0.12 -31.20 33.25
N SER A 20 0.48 -30.08 33.72
CA SER A 20 1.26 -29.88 34.98
C SER A 20 2.73 -30.35 35.04
N PHE A 21 3.71 -29.64 35.62
CA PHE A 21 3.79 -28.80 36.84
C PHE A 21 4.95 -27.75 36.72
N ALA A 22 4.75 -26.46 37.09
CA ALA A 22 5.14 -25.77 38.36
C ALA A 22 6.37 -24.85 38.23
N TYR A 23 6.48 -23.64 38.80
CA TYR A 23 5.60 -22.73 39.56
C TYR A 23 6.23 -21.31 39.46
N GLY A 24 5.41 -20.25 39.43
CA GLY A 24 5.94 -18.88 39.46
C GLY A 24 4.92 -17.72 39.43
N LEU A 25 3.85 -17.82 40.23
CA LEU A 25 2.88 -16.76 40.64
C LEU A 25 1.85 -16.23 39.62
N ASN A 26 0.65 -16.82 39.73
CA ASN A 26 -0.66 -16.31 39.29
C ASN A 26 -1.07 -15.03 40.02
N LEU A 27 -1.76 -14.12 39.32
CA LEU A 27 -3.05 -13.55 39.72
C LEU A 27 -3.86 -13.17 38.46
N GLU A 28 -4.99 -13.83 38.25
CA GLU A 28 -6.15 -13.44 37.42
C GLU A 28 -7.38 -13.51 38.35
N PRO A 29 -8.58 -13.01 38.00
CA PRO A 29 -9.00 -11.70 37.47
C PRO A 29 -10.04 -11.04 38.42
N THR A 30 -10.42 -9.76 38.23
CA THR A 30 -11.79 -9.24 38.52
C THR A 30 -11.94 -7.76 38.15
N SER A 31 -13.16 -7.43 37.76
CA SER A 31 -13.79 -6.11 37.76
C SER A 31 -13.60 -5.30 39.06
N ASP A 32 -13.84 -4.00 38.93
CA ASP A 32 -13.91 -2.95 39.95
C ASP A 32 -12.62 -2.12 40.18
N ILE A 33 -12.75 -0.88 39.70
CA ILE A 33 -12.19 0.37 40.18
C ILE A 33 -11.51 0.23 41.56
N TYR A 34 -10.20 0.47 41.63
CA TYR A 34 -9.61 1.34 42.65
C TYR A 34 -8.29 1.95 42.17
N HIS A 35 -8.19 3.26 42.43
CA HIS A 35 -6.99 4.07 42.37
C HIS A 35 -5.74 3.38 42.93
N ILE A 36 -4.66 3.40 42.16
CA ILE A 36 -3.27 3.22 42.63
C ILE A 36 -2.42 4.35 42.02
N PRO A 37 -1.46 4.91 42.78
CA PRO A 37 -1.25 6.35 42.89
C PRO A 37 -0.31 6.99 41.87
N LEU A 38 -0.50 8.31 41.72
CA LEU A 38 0.44 9.29 41.23
C LEU A 38 1.87 9.06 41.76
N LYS A 39 2.74 8.42 40.97
CA LYS A 39 4.21 8.55 41.06
C LYS A 39 4.87 7.87 39.86
N ASN A 40 4.96 8.63 38.78
CA ASN A 40 6.01 8.64 37.74
C ASN A 40 5.43 9.30 36.47
N ARG A 41 5.11 10.60 36.57
CA ARG A 41 4.99 11.48 35.40
C ARG A 41 6.35 12.14 35.21
N ALA A 42 6.92 12.10 34.01
CA ALA A 42 8.04 12.96 33.67
C ALA A 42 7.50 14.38 33.45
N PHE A 43 7.42 15.16 34.52
CA PHE A 43 7.27 16.61 34.44
C PHE A 43 8.64 17.22 34.14
N ILE A 44 8.74 18.09 33.14
CA ILE A 44 9.91 18.96 32.98
C ILE A 44 9.44 20.41 33.07
N GLN A 45 9.44 20.95 34.29
CA GLN A 45 9.37 22.40 34.52
C GLN A 45 10.74 22.99 34.09
N ALA A 46 10.74 24.00 33.23
CA ALA A 46 11.95 24.65 32.74
C ALA A 46 12.06 26.06 33.33
N GLU A 47 12.92 26.23 34.34
CA GLU A 47 13.42 27.55 34.73
C GLU A 47 14.64 27.91 33.86
N ASN A 48 14.53 28.99 33.08
CA ASN A 48 15.63 29.77 32.49
C ASN A 48 16.84 29.03 31.85
N ALA A 49 16.65 27.94 31.07
CA ALA A 49 17.69 27.40 30.18
C ALA A 49 17.16 26.43 29.09
N SER A 50 17.89 26.35 27.97
CA SER A 50 17.74 25.41 26.84
C SER A 50 17.63 23.94 27.25
N LYS A 51 16.68 23.18 26.68
CA LYS A 51 16.56 21.72 26.89
C LYS A 51 16.33 20.94 25.58
N ASN A 52 16.90 19.73 25.50
CA ASN A 52 16.80 18.83 24.35
C ASN A 52 15.98 17.58 24.72
N LEU A 53 15.01 17.22 23.88
CA LEU A 53 14.45 15.86 23.85
C LEU A 53 15.10 15.09 22.69
N THR A 54 15.69 13.94 22.99
CA THR A 54 16.27 13.01 22.01
C THR A 54 15.56 11.67 22.18
N PHE A 55 14.86 11.21 21.16
CA PHE A 55 14.28 9.87 21.13
C PHE A 55 15.14 8.98 20.24
N SER A 56 15.49 7.80 20.72
CA SER A 56 16.08 6.72 19.93
C SER A 56 15.36 5.42 20.29
N GLY A 57 14.62 4.85 19.34
CA GLY A 57 13.89 3.60 19.53
C GLY A 57 13.47 2.98 18.21
N ASP A 58 13.47 1.65 18.19
CA ASP A 58 13.01 0.76 17.12
C ASP A 58 11.51 0.47 17.36
N PHE A 59 10.66 0.63 16.33
CA PHE A 59 9.20 0.76 16.51
C PHE A 59 8.38 -0.06 15.50
N SER A 60 8.55 -1.38 15.51
CA SER A 60 7.70 -2.31 14.75
C SER A 60 6.65 -3.00 15.64
N SER A 61 5.37 -2.56 15.61
CA SER A 61 4.16 -3.42 15.79
C SER A 61 2.80 -2.67 15.77
N TYR A 62 1.98 -2.94 14.73
CA TYR A 62 0.49 -3.02 14.54
C TYR A 62 -0.48 -2.02 15.25
N SER A 63 -1.52 -1.35 14.68
CA SER A 63 -2.56 -1.52 13.62
C SER A 63 -3.98 -1.73 14.23
N ASN A 64 -4.94 -0.79 14.20
CA ASN A 64 -6.14 -0.70 13.31
C ASN A 64 -7.21 0.18 14.02
N LEU A 65 -8.15 0.93 13.42
CA LEU A 65 -9.37 0.52 12.69
C LEU A 65 -10.20 1.77 12.29
N LEU A 66 -10.96 1.73 11.18
CA LEU A 66 -12.35 2.24 11.05
C LEU A 66 -13.00 1.87 9.68
N PRO A 67 -14.30 1.47 9.65
CA PRO A 67 -15.16 1.53 8.45
C PRO A 67 -16.55 2.16 8.77
N PRO A 68 -17.61 2.00 7.96
CA PRO A 68 -17.89 2.48 6.59
C PRO A 68 -19.27 3.20 6.49
N ASN A 69 -19.61 3.83 5.34
CA ASN A 69 -20.96 4.01 4.73
C ASN A 69 -21.21 5.42 4.16
N LEU A 70 -21.36 5.56 2.83
CA LEU A 70 -22.43 6.37 2.17
C LEU A 70 -22.32 6.32 0.63
N SER A 71 -23.48 6.17 -0.04
CA SER A 71 -23.69 6.13 -1.50
C SER A 71 -24.40 7.42 -1.96
N LEU A 72 -24.05 7.92 -3.15
CA LEU A 72 -24.50 9.20 -3.75
C LEU A 72 -25.64 9.03 -4.77
N GLY A 73 -26.64 9.92 -4.70
CA GLY A 73 -27.73 10.03 -5.68
C GLY A 73 -27.83 11.42 -6.32
N SER A 74 -27.67 11.45 -7.65
CA SER A 74 -28.17 12.37 -8.70
C SER A 74 -28.19 13.91 -8.48
N ALA A 75 -27.45 14.57 -9.38
CA ALA A 75 -27.24 16.02 -9.55
C ALA A 75 -28.50 16.87 -9.81
N SER A 76 -28.43 18.15 -9.42
CA SER A 76 -29.22 19.27 -9.98
C SER A 76 -28.41 20.57 -9.84
N THR A 77 -28.06 21.17 -10.97
CA THR A 77 -27.32 22.44 -11.09
C THR A 77 -28.17 23.66 -10.67
N VAL A 78 -27.58 24.58 -9.91
CA VAL A 78 -28.10 25.94 -9.66
C VAL A 78 -26.98 26.94 -9.98
N SER A 79 -27.28 27.97 -10.80
CA SER A 79 -26.35 29.05 -11.15
C SER A 79 -26.66 30.32 -10.36
N LEU A 80 -25.64 30.99 -9.84
CA LEU A 80 -25.74 32.32 -9.21
C LEU A 80 -25.03 33.39 -10.04
N ASN A 81 -25.62 34.58 -10.05
CA ASN A 81 -25.26 35.73 -10.89
C ASN A 81 -24.69 36.83 -9.97
N LEU A 82 -23.41 37.20 -10.13
CA LEU A 82 -22.75 38.22 -9.31
C LEU A 82 -22.57 39.51 -10.13
N GLY A 83 -23.08 40.61 -9.57
CA GLY A 83 -23.17 41.90 -10.23
C GLY A 83 -21.82 42.56 -10.52
N ASN A 84 -21.73 43.14 -11.72
CA ASN A 84 -20.67 44.04 -12.17
C ASN A 84 -20.51 45.24 -11.22
N ASN A 85 -19.26 45.54 -10.82
CA ASN A 85 -18.82 46.91 -10.58
C ASN A 85 -17.38 47.10 -11.09
N ASN A 86 -17.27 47.81 -12.21
CA ASN A 86 -16.04 48.36 -12.74
C ASN A 86 -15.65 49.62 -11.97
N SER A 87 -14.44 49.68 -11.41
CA SER A 87 -13.63 50.91 -11.39
C SER A 87 -12.16 50.65 -11.03
N GLY A 88 -11.29 50.66 -12.05
CA GLY A 88 -10.01 51.38 -12.04
C GLY A 88 -8.82 50.81 -11.26
N ASP A 89 -7.91 50.17 -12.00
CA ASP A 89 -6.44 50.13 -11.81
C ASP A 89 -5.89 49.95 -10.38
N VAL A 90 -5.59 48.69 -10.01
CA VAL A 90 -4.33 48.33 -9.34
C VAL A 90 -3.87 46.96 -9.85
N ALA A 91 -2.63 46.92 -10.33
CA ALA A 91 -1.88 45.81 -10.92
C ALA A 91 -2.21 44.38 -10.42
N GLU A 92 -2.37 43.46 -11.37
CA GLU A 92 -2.13 42.03 -11.18
C GLU A 92 -0.78 41.83 -10.47
N LYS A 93 -0.83 41.40 -9.21
CA LYS A 93 0.35 40.92 -8.49
C LYS A 93 0.11 39.46 -8.09
N SER A 94 0.38 38.59 -9.05
CA SER A 94 0.57 37.16 -8.82
C SER A 94 1.78 36.93 -7.91
N SER A 95 1.58 36.36 -6.72
CA SER A 95 2.66 35.76 -5.92
C SER A 95 2.61 34.24 -6.06
N VAL A 96 3.76 33.67 -6.42
CA VAL A 96 3.98 32.25 -6.73
C VAL A 96 4.18 31.46 -5.43
N ASP A 97 3.46 30.35 -5.28
CA ASP A 97 3.74 29.31 -4.27
C ASP A 97 4.73 28.27 -4.82
N SER A 98 5.70 27.88 -3.99
CA SER A 98 6.87 27.08 -4.35
C SER A 98 6.72 25.56 -4.20
N LEU A 99 5.51 25.03 -3.99
CA LEU A 99 5.35 23.59 -3.68
C LEU A 99 4.34 22.80 -4.55
N THR A 100 3.50 23.43 -5.38
CA THR A 100 2.54 22.67 -6.24
C THR A 100 2.32 23.23 -7.65
N GLY A 101 2.68 24.49 -7.96
CA GLY A 101 2.63 25.03 -9.31
C GLY A 101 1.25 25.13 -9.98
N GLN A 102 0.14 24.88 -9.28
CA GLN A 102 -1.22 25.14 -9.80
C GLN A 102 -1.85 26.36 -9.15
N VAL A 103 -2.14 27.36 -9.98
CA VAL A 103 -2.97 28.52 -9.62
C VAL A 103 -4.43 28.08 -9.66
N LEU A 104 -5.10 28.03 -8.50
CA LEU A 104 -6.56 27.99 -8.49
C LEU A 104 -7.07 29.36 -8.94
N SER A 105 -7.76 29.40 -10.08
CA SER A 105 -8.48 30.60 -10.50
C SER A 105 -9.55 30.94 -9.47
N ASN A 106 -9.78 32.23 -9.19
CA ASN A 106 -10.84 32.70 -8.29
C ASN A 106 -12.22 32.08 -8.62
N GLU A 107 -12.48 31.79 -9.90
CA GLU A 107 -13.69 31.10 -10.36
C GLU A 107 -13.85 29.66 -9.79
N LEU A 108 -12.74 28.92 -9.66
CA LEU A 108 -12.75 27.54 -9.15
C LEU A 108 -12.85 27.53 -7.61
N ALA A 109 -12.17 28.45 -6.93
CA ALA A 109 -12.32 28.62 -5.48
C ALA A 109 -13.77 28.99 -5.11
N ASN A 110 -14.38 29.91 -5.86
CA ASN A 110 -15.78 30.28 -5.68
C ASN A 110 -16.73 29.10 -5.92
N ALA A 111 -16.53 28.31 -6.97
CA ALA A 111 -17.36 27.12 -7.25
C ALA A 111 -17.27 26.06 -6.13
N ILE A 112 -16.08 25.87 -5.54
CA ILE A 112 -15.89 24.94 -4.43
C ILE A 112 -16.60 25.43 -3.17
N VAL A 113 -16.49 26.74 -2.87
CA VAL A 113 -17.19 27.35 -1.73
C VAL A 113 -18.71 27.29 -1.91
N GLU A 114 -19.22 27.49 -3.13
CA GLU A 114 -20.65 27.35 -3.43
C GLU A 114 -21.18 25.93 -3.14
N LEU A 115 -20.42 24.88 -3.51
CA LEU A 115 -20.76 23.49 -3.22
C LEU A 115 -20.76 23.18 -1.72
N ALA A 116 -19.76 23.69 -0.99
CA ALA A 116 -19.67 23.55 0.45
C ALA A 116 -20.82 24.28 1.17
N LEU A 117 -21.16 25.48 0.70
CA LEU A 117 -22.26 26.29 1.22
C LEU A 117 -23.62 25.62 0.98
N GLN A 118 -23.83 25.00 -0.18
CA GLN A 118 -25.03 24.20 -0.46
C GLN A 118 -25.17 23.02 0.53
N SER A 119 -24.05 22.38 0.86
CA SER A 119 -24.01 21.30 1.84
C SER A 119 -24.33 21.81 3.26
N ALA A 120 -23.78 22.97 3.64
CA ALA A 120 -24.08 23.63 4.92
C ALA A 120 -25.57 23.97 5.06
N TYR A 121 -26.22 24.44 3.99
CA TYR A 121 -27.68 24.67 4.00
C TYR A 121 -28.49 23.41 4.19
N GLY A 122 -28.02 22.27 3.65
CA GLY A 122 -28.64 20.97 3.89
C GLY A 122 -28.68 20.64 5.39
N TYR A 123 -27.57 20.84 6.09
CA TYR A 123 -27.47 20.65 7.53
C TYR A 123 -28.36 21.61 8.33
N LEU A 124 -28.34 22.91 8.00
CA LEU A 124 -29.16 23.92 8.68
C LEU A 124 -30.67 23.69 8.45
N LYS A 125 -31.06 23.25 7.24
CA LYS A 125 -32.45 22.85 6.94
C LYS A 125 -32.89 21.63 7.74
N GLY A 126 -31.99 20.65 7.91
CA GLY A 126 -32.21 19.49 8.76
C GLY A 126 -32.43 19.90 10.22
N LEU A 127 -31.56 20.78 10.73
CA LEU A 127 -31.63 21.29 12.10
C LEU A 127 -32.95 22.00 12.42
N ALA A 128 -33.46 22.83 11.49
CA ALA A 128 -34.73 23.55 11.67
C ALA A 128 -35.93 22.64 11.96
N ASN A 129 -35.86 21.37 11.52
CA ASN A 129 -36.93 20.38 11.65
C ASN A 129 -36.56 19.23 12.61
N ASP A 130 -35.42 19.34 13.29
CA ASP A 130 -34.92 18.30 14.18
C ASP A 130 -35.70 18.30 15.50
N ALA A 131 -36.15 17.11 15.93
CA ALA A 131 -36.84 16.94 17.20
C ALA A 131 -35.93 17.27 18.40
N ASP A 132 -34.60 17.22 18.21
CA ASP A 132 -33.57 17.51 19.21
C ASP A 132 -32.99 18.93 19.09
N PHE A 133 -33.61 19.80 18.27
CA PHE A 133 -33.15 21.17 18.00
C PHE A 133 -32.72 21.91 19.28
N SER A 134 -33.60 21.97 20.28
CA SER A 134 -33.32 22.70 21.52
C SER A 134 -32.12 22.15 22.29
N ASN A 135 -31.89 20.83 22.28
CA ASN A 135 -30.75 20.25 22.99
C ASN A 135 -29.43 20.51 22.27
N LYS A 136 -29.42 20.47 20.93
CA LYS A 136 -28.23 20.83 20.13
C LYS A 136 -27.86 22.30 20.29
N MET A 137 -28.86 23.18 20.28
CA MET A 137 -28.67 24.61 20.53
C MET A 137 -28.21 24.88 21.97
N ASN A 138 -28.76 24.16 22.96
CA ASN A 138 -28.30 24.26 24.35
C ASN A 138 -26.85 23.78 24.54
N LEU A 139 -26.44 22.79 23.75
CA LEU A 139 -25.12 22.23 23.80
C LEU A 139 -24.07 23.25 23.33
N ALA A 140 -24.35 23.94 22.23
CA ALA A 140 -23.50 24.97 21.63
C ALA A 140 -23.58 26.34 22.35
N PHE A 141 -24.78 26.87 22.55
CA PHE A 141 -25.00 28.28 22.91
C PHE A 141 -25.47 28.49 24.36
N GLY A 142 -25.44 27.43 25.19
CA GLY A 142 -25.92 27.47 26.57
C GLY A 142 -27.44 27.46 26.68
N ASN A 143 -28.01 27.67 27.88
CA ASN A 143 -29.46 27.45 28.10
C ASN A 143 -30.34 28.71 27.97
N ASN A 144 -29.76 29.87 27.61
CA ASN A 144 -30.42 31.18 27.72
C ASN A 144 -30.51 31.97 26.40
N TRP A 145 -30.31 31.31 25.25
CA TRP A 145 -30.40 31.93 23.93
C TRP A 145 -31.84 32.24 23.51
N ASN A 146 -32.00 33.19 22.57
CA ASN A 146 -33.30 33.58 22.04
C ASN A 146 -33.87 32.53 21.05
N GLY A 147 -34.76 31.69 21.57
CA GLY A 147 -35.55 30.65 20.88
C GLY A 147 -36.11 31.04 19.51
N GLU A 148 -36.76 32.19 19.46
CA GLU A 148 -37.50 32.68 18.30
C GLU A 148 -36.55 33.18 17.21
N VAL A 149 -35.50 33.90 17.59
CA VAL A 149 -34.45 34.39 16.67
C VAL A 149 -33.68 33.23 16.06
N ALA A 150 -33.26 32.25 16.86
CA ALA A 150 -32.50 31.12 16.34
C ALA A 150 -33.32 30.24 15.40
N SER A 151 -34.58 29.96 15.76
CA SER A 151 -35.49 29.19 14.90
C SER A 151 -35.73 29.90 13.56
N LYS A 152 -35.86 31.23 13.58
CA LYS A 152 -36.05 32.03 12.37
C LYS A 152 -34.79 32.04 11.49
N LEU A 153 -33.61 32.22 12.07
CA LEU A 153 -32.34 32.21 11.34
C LEU A 153 -32.07 30.85 10.69
N VAL A 154 -32.20 29.76 11.44
CA VAL A 154 -31.95 28.39 10.93
C VAL A 154 -32.97 28.01 9.83
N GLN A 155 -34.23 28.43 9.96
CA GLN A 155 -35.23 28.27 8.90
C GLN A 155 -34.92 29.11 7.65
N ASP A 156 -34.48 30.35 7.80
CA ASP A 156 -34.12 31.23 6.69
C ASP A 156 -32.87 30.70 5.95
N PHE A 157 -31.88 30.18 6.68
CA PHE A 157 -30.70 29.51 6.11
C PHE A 157 -31.05 28.24 5.36
N GLY A 158 -31.79 27.34 6.00
CA GLY A 158 -32.24 26.09 5.38
C GLY A 158 -33.20 26.27 4.21
N GLY A 159 -33.87 27.41 4.13
CA GLY A 159 -34.73 27.83 3.02
C GLY A 159 -34.00 28.49 1.85
N GLY A 160 -32.68 28.72 1.96
CA GLY A 160 -31.86 29.35 0.92
C GLY A 160 -31.98 30.88 0.85
N ASN A 161 -32.41 31.54 1.93
CA ASN A 161 -32.47 33.00 1.97
C ASN A 161 -31.09 33.62 2.26
N LEU A 162 -30.38 34.00 1.20
CA LEU A 162 -29.03 34.56 1.26
C LEU A 162 -28.92 35.93 1.96
N THR A 163 -30.04 36.62 2.20
CA THR A 163 -30.02 37.93 2.88
C THR A 163 -29.84 37.85 4.39
N ALA A 164 -30.04 36.65 4.97
CA ALA A 164 -29.90 36.43 6.41
C ALA A 164 -28.47 36.03 6.81
N LEU A 165 -27.61 35.65 5.85
CA LEU A 165 -26.26 35.14 6.10
C LEU A 165 -25.24 36.26 6.23
N PRO A 166 -24.16 36.03 7.00
CA PRO A 166 -22.97 36.85 6.87
C PRO A 166 -22.39 36.75 5.45
N GLY A 167 -21.79 37.83 4.96
CA GLY A 167 -21.09 37.78 3.66
C GLY A 167 -19.89 36.84 3.75
N ILE A 168 -19.55 36.14 2.66
CA ILE A 168 -18.35 35.28 2.62
C ILE A 168 -17.30 35.96 1.74
N GLU A 169 -16.08 36.11 2.27
CA GLU A 169 -14.93 36.63 1.54
C GLU A 169 -13.76 35.65 1.63
N ILE A 170 -13.05 35.45 0.51
CA ILE A 170 -11.87 34.58 0.46
C ILE A 170 -10.63 35.46 0.62
N LEU A 171 -9.84 35.21 1.65
CA LEU A 171 -8.61 35.93 1.94
C LEU A 171 -7.44 34.95 2.06
N PRO A 172 -6.19 35.39 1.84
CA PRO A 172 -5.02 34.62 2.26
C PRO A 172 -5.09 34.32 3.76
N SER A 173 -4.77 33.10 4.18
CA SER A 173 -4.72 32.68 5.60
C SER A 173 -3.95 33.65 6.47
N ALA A 174 -2.84 34.22 5.99
CA ALA A 174 -2.06 35.23 6.71
C ALA A 174 -2.85 36.51 7.07
N ALA A 175 -3.90 36.85 6.31
CA ALA A 175 -4.76 37.99 6.59
C ALA A 175 -5.78 37.73 7.73
N ILE A 176 -6.01 36.45 8.05
CA ILE A 176 -6.90 35.99 9.14
C ILE A 176 -6.10 35.21 10.19
N ASN A 177 -4.88 35.66 10.47
CA ASN A 177 -3.99 35.10 11.49
C ASN A 177 -3.68 33.60 11.35
N GLY A 178 -3.73 33.07 10.12
CA GLY A 178 -3.45 31.67 9.82
C GLY A 178 -4.66 30.74 9.91
N ALA A 179 -5.84 31.25 10.30
CA ALA A 179 -7.05 30.44 10.46
C ALA A 179 -7.58 29.89 9.12
N ASN A 180 -8.32 28.78 9.19
CA ASN A 180 -8.99 28.17 8.03
C ASN A 180 -10.29 28.92 7.66
N GLY A 181 -11.01 29.39 8.68
CA GLY A 181 -12.15 30.29 8.62
C GLY A 181 -12.06 31.30 9.76
N ALA A 182 -12.81 32.40 9.66
CA ALA A 182 -13.01 33.32 10.77
C ALA A 182 -14.29 34.15 10.59
N PHE A 183 -15.05 34.34 11.66
CA PHE A 183 -16.23 35.19 11.67
C PHE A 183 -15.91 36.55 12.32
N ALA A 184 -16.25 37.62 11.61
CA ALA A 184 -16.17 38.98 12.11
C ALA A 184 -17.57 39.56 12.35
N SER A 185 -17.94 39.67 13.63
CA SER A 185 -19.23 40.22 14.05
C SER A 185 -19.41 41.70 13.67
N LEU A 186 -18.33 42.48 13.66
CA LEU A 186 -18.35 43.91 13.33
C LEU A 186 -18.72 44.19 11.87
N THR A 187 -18.22 43.37 10.94
CA THR A 187 -18.48 43.52 9.49
C THR A 187 -19.56 42.57 8.99
N ASN A 188 -19.99 41.64 9.84
CA ASN A 188 -20.94 40.58 9.50
C ASN A 188 -20.43 39.72 8.33
N THR A 189 -19.17 39.29 8.43
CA THR A 189 -18.45 38.61 7.34
C THR A 189 -17.76 37.36 7.85
N VAL A 190 -17.87 36.28 7.11
CA VAL A 190 -17.07 35.07 7.24
C VAL A 190 -15.92 35.17 6.25
N TYR A 191 -14.70 35.04 6.75
CA TYR A 191 -13.49 34.98 5.93
C TYR A 191 -13.04 33.54 5.81
N LEU A 192 -12.81 33.06 4.59
CA LEU A 192 -12.26 31.72 4.34
C LEU A 192 -10.85 31.81 3.77
N SER A 193 -9.96 30.96 4.27
CA SER A 193 -8.60 30.89 3.79
C SER A 193 -8.54 30.35 2.36
N GLN A 194 -7.89 31.11 1.48
CA GLN A 194 -7.64 30.71 0.10
C GLN A 194 -6.81 29.43 0.03
N GLU A 195 -5.78 29.30 0.87
CA GLU A 195 -4.93 28.12 0.93
C GLU A 195 -5.70 26.90 1.45
N PHE A 196 -6.60 27.11 2.41
CA PHE A 196 -7.45 26.04 2.93
C PHE A 196 -8.42 25.51 1.86
N ILE A 197 -9.06 26.40 1.09
CA ILE A 197 -9.92 26.03 -0.05
C ILE A 197 -9.10 25.26 -1.09
N ALA A 198 -7.89 25.71 -1.39
CA ALA A 198 -7.02 25.06 -2.36
C ALA A 198 -6.62 23.64 -1.95
N GLN A 199 -6.24 23.46 -0.69
CA GLN A 199 -5.84 22.17 -0.13
C GLN A 199 -7.00 21.18 -0.05
N ASN A 200 -8.23 21.68 0.08
CA ASN A 200 -9.44 20.88 0.23
C ASN A 200 -10.32 20.88 -1.04
N ALA A 201 -9.77 21.21 -2.21
CA ALA A 201 -10.51 21.22 -3.48
C ALA A 201 -11.15 19.86 -3.82
N GLY A 202 -10.53 18.75 -3.39
CA GLY A 202 -11.08 17.39 -3.50
C GLY A 202 -11.90 16.92 -2.28
N ASN A 203 -12.08 17.76 -1.26
CA ASN A 203 -12.76 17.44 0.00
C ASN A 203 -13.66 18.63 0.46
N PRO A 204 -14.75 18.94 -0.28
CA PRO A 204 -15.65 20.05 0.06
C PRO A 204 -16.34 19.89 1.42
N GLN A 205 -16.35 18.69 2.00
CA GLN A 205 -16.89 18.42 3.35
C GLN A 205 -16.04 19.09 4.44
N ALA A 206 -14.72 19.17 4.27
CA ALA A 206 -13.86 19.92 5.19
C ALA A 206 -14.17 21.42 5.18
N ILE A 207 -14.44 21.97 3.99
CA ILE A 207 -14.84 23.37 3.82
C ILE A 207 -16.25 23.61 4.37
N THR A 208 -17.15 22.65 4.19
CA THR A 208 -18.51 22.68 4.76
C THR A 208 -18.48 22.74 6.28
N ARG A 209 -17.57 22.01 6.92
CA ARG A 209 -17.39 22.00 8.38
C ARG A 209 -17.04 23.39 8.90
N VAL A 210 -16.00 24.01 8.32
CA VAL A 210 -15.57 25.37 8.69
C VAL A 210 -16.68 26.39 8.42
N ILE A 211 -17.40 26.30 7.29
CA ILE A 211 -18.55 27.19 7.06
C ILE A 211 -19.63 27.05 8.14
N LEU A 212 -19.92 25.83 8.60
CA LEU A 212 -20.91 25.60 9.65
C LEU A 212 -20.45 26.15 11.00
N GLU A 213 -19.17 26.04 11.29
CA GLU A 213 -18.52 26.59 12.48
C GLU A 213 -18.65 28.12 12.52
N GLU A 214 -18.28 28.81 11.43
CA GLU A 214 -18.40 30.27 11.33
C GLU A 214 -19.86 30.76 11.33
N ILE A 215 -20.78 29.97 10.78
CA ILE A 215 -22.23 30.23 10.91
C ILE A 215 -22.68 30.06 12.36
N GLY A 216 -22.09 29.13 13.11
CA GLY A 216 -22.33 28.96 14.55
C GLY A 216 -21.98 30.20 15.34
N HIS A 217 -20.80 30.78 15.11
CA HIS A 217 -20.38 32.06 15.69
C HIS A 217 -21.31 33.22 15.31
N TYR A 218 -21.73 33.29 14.04
CA TYR A 218 -22.76 34.25 13.61
C TYR A 218 -24.07 34.06 14.38
N ILE A 219 -24.56 32.83 14.50
CA ILE A 219 -25.81 32.53 15.21
C ILE A 219 -25.70 32.95 16.67
N ASP A 220 -24.60 32.60 17.35
CA ASP A 220 -24.37 33.00 18.75
C ASP A 220 -24.50 34.52 18.91
N SER A 221 -23.83 35.29 18.05
CA SER A 221 -23.88 36.76 18.04
C SER A 221 -25.28 37.37 17.86
N LYS A 222 -26.26 36.60 17.35
CA LYS A 222 -27.65 37.03 17.19
C LYS A 222 -28.57 36.54 18.28
N VAL A 223 -28.30 35.37 18.84
CA VAL A 223 -29.21 34.70 19.78
C VAL A 223 -28.86 34.97 21.24
N ASN A 224 -27.60 35.33 21.52
CA ASN A 224 -27.10 35.64 22.84
C ASN A 224 -26.75 37.14 22.97
N VAL A 225 -26.90 37.68 24.19
CA VAL A 225 -26.60 39.10 24.52
C VAL A 225 -25.12 39.30 24.89
N SER A 226 -24.52 38.25 25.46
CA SER A 226 -23.09 38.10 25.68
C SER A 226 -22.71 36.84 24.94
N ASP A 227 -21.56 36.85 24.28
CA ASP A 227 -20.97 35.63 23.74
C ASP A 227 -21.02 34.52 24.79
N ALA A 228 -21.37 33.33 24.34
CA ALA A 228 -21.26 32.14 25.15
C ALA A 228 -19.77 31.88 25.49
N ALA A 229 -19.46 30.85 26.28
CA ALA A 229 -18.07 30.53 26.61
C ALA A 229 -17.63 29.30 25.82
N GLY A 230 -16.44 29.34 25.20
CA GLY A 230 -15.91 28.24 24.38
C GLY A 230 -15.89 28.53 22.87
N GLU A 231 -15.50 27.53 22.09
CA GLU A 231 -15.70 27.45 20.62
C GLU A 231 -17.13 26.98 20.31
N GLN A 232 -18.12 27.87 20.43
CA GLN A 232 -19.53 27.51 20.19
C GLN A 232 -19.79 27.19 18.71
N GLY A 233 -19.01 27.78 17.80
CA GLY A 233 -18.99 27.43 16.38
C GLY A 233 -18.68 25.96 16.16
N GLU A 234 -17.62 25.42 16.76
CA GLU A 234 -17.22 24.01 16.60
C GLU A 234 -18.22 23.05 17.22
N ILE A 235 -18.75 23.38 18.41
CA ILE A 235 -19.81 22.59 19.05
C ILE A 235 -21.06 22.59 18.15
N PHE A 236 -21.40 23.73 17.56
CA PHE A 236 -22.52 23.84 16.63
C PHE A 236 -22.29 23.03 15.35
N ALA A 237 -21.11 23.12 14.73
CA ALA A 237 -20.74 22.36 13.53
C ALA A 237 -20.77 20.84 13.77
N ALA A 238 -20.23 20.38 14.90
CA ALA A 238 -20.25 18.96 15.26
C ALA A 238 -21.68 18.44 15.48
N THR A 239 -22.50 19.18 16.22
CA THR A 239 -23.85 18.75 16.60
C THR A 239 -24.84 18.81 15.44
N VAL A 240 -24.71 19.79 14.55
CA VAL A 240 -25.55 19.89 13.35
C VAL A 240 -25.21 18.81 12.32
N GLN A 241 -23.96 18.36 12.28
CA GLN A 241 -23.53 17.22 11.45
C GLN A 241 -23.84 15.85 12.08
N GLY A 242 -24.43 15.82 13.28
CA GLY A 242 -24.82 14.57 13.96
C GLY A 242 -23.66 13.84 14.65
N LYS A 243 -22.54 14.51 14.91
CA LYS A 243 -21.42 13.96 15.69
C LYS A 243 -21.73 14.01 17.19
N THR A 244 -21.36 12.97 17.91
CA THR A 244 -21.44 12.92 19.37
C THR A 244 -20.10 13.36 19.97
N LEU A 245 -20.11 14.45 20.75
CA LEU A 245 -18.94 14.91 21.51
C LEU A 245 -18.88 14.17 22.85
N SER A 246 -17.71 13.66 23.24
CA SER A 246 -17.50 13.12 24.58
C SER A 246 -17.52 14.22 25.65
N ALA A 247 -17.73 13.83 26.91
CA ALA A 247 -17.71 14.79 28.01
C ALA A 247 -16.38 15.54 28.15
N GLY A 248 -15.26 14.91 27.76
CA GLY A 248 -13.93 15.54 27.77
C GLY A 248 -13.74 16.55 26.64
N GLU A 249 -14.13 16.19 25.42
CA GLU A 249 -14.08 17.09 24.25
C GLU A 249 -14.99 18.30 24.45
N LEU A 250 -16.20 18.09 24.97
CA LEU A 250 -17.13 19.17 25.26
C LEU A 250 -16.63 20.11 26.36
N LEU A 251 -15.93 19.59 27.36
CA LEU A 251 -15.33 20.42 28.42
C LEU A 251 -14.14 21.23 27.90
N ALA A 252 -13.36 20.68 26.95
CA ALA A 252 -12.26 21.38 26.31
C ALA A 252 -12.77 22.52 25.42
N LEU A 253 -13.70 22.21 24.50
CA LEU A 253 -14.31 23.20 23.61
C LEU A 253 -15.02 24.32 24.37
N LYS A 254 -15.63 24.03 25.53
CA LYS A 254 -16.28 25.04 26.38
C LYS A 254 -15.33 25.90 27.22
N ALA A 255 -14.04 25.57 27.24
CA ALA A 255 -13.03 26.27 28.01
C ALA A 255 -12.07 27.10 27.13
N GLU A 256 -12.23 27.02 25.81
CA GLU A 256 -11.41 27.72 24.81
C GLU A 256 -11.92 29.16 24.61
N ASP A 257 -11.00 30.12 24.44
CA ASP A 257 -11.29 31.50 24.03
C ASP A 257 -10.43 31.74 22.80
N ASP A 258 -11.09 31.82 21.66
CA ASP A 258 -10.55 31.74 20.31
C ASP A 258 -10.57 33.11 19.60
N THR A 259 -10.76 34.18 20.37
CA THR A 259 -10.85 35.53 19.83
C THR A 259 -9.47 36.15 19.54
N ALA A 260 -9.29 36.72 18.35
CA ALA A 260 -8.12 37.50 17.98
C ALA A 260 -8.49 38.86 17.36
N THR A 261 -7.56 39.81 17.38
CA THR A 261 -7.73 41.11 16.70
C THR A 261 -6.82 41.21 15.50
N ILE A 262 -7.39 41.26 14.30
CA ILE A 262 -6.67 41.47 13.04
C ILE A 262 -6.81 42.92 12.55
N THR A 263 -5.89 43.34 11.68
CA THR A 263 -5.99 44.64 10.99
C THR A 263 -6.31 44.42 9.52
N LEU A 264 -7.54 44.70 9.11
CA LEU A 264 -7.97 44.66 7.71
C LEU A 264 -8.28 46.09 7.24
N ASN A 265 -7.67 46.54 6.14
CA ASN A 265 -7.87 47.90 5.61
C ASN A 265 -7.70 49.03 6.66
N GLU A 266 -6.62 48.95 7.46
CA GLU A 266 -6.28 49.91 8.53
C GLU A 266 -7.27 49.98 9.71
N LYS A 267 -8.20 49.02 9.83
CA LYS A 267 -9.14 48.92 10.95
C LYS A 267 -8.85 47.66 11.78
N ALA A 268 -8.82 47.82 13.09
CA ALA A 268 -8.78 46.69 14.03
C ALA A 268 -10.15 46.02 14.08
N ILE A 269 -10.19 44.72 13.79
CA ILE A 269 -11.40 43.89 13.74
C ILE A 269 -11.13 42.66 14.63
N GLN A 270 -12.03 42.39 15.57
CA GLN A 270 -12.00 41.15 16.36
C GLN A 270 -12.62 40.03 15.51
N ILE A 271 -11.95 38.89 15.47
CA ILE A 271 -12.36 37.66 14.80
C ILE A 271 -12.39 36.51 15.82
N GLU A 272 -13.26 35.54 15.62
CA GLU A 272 -13.25 34.23 16.29
C GLU A 272 -12.57 33.23 15.32
N MET A 273 -11.59 32.46 15.80
CA MET A 273 -10.69 31.64 14.98
C MET A 273 -10.79 30.15 15.31
N ASP A 274 -10.66 29.25 14.33
CA ASP A 274 -10.41 27.81 14.57
C ASP A 274 -8.98 27.64 15.17
N SER A 275 -8.81 27.42 16.49
CA SER A 275 -7.49 27.21 17.14
C SER A 275 -7.20 25.76 17.57
N THR A 276 -7.74 24.81 16.80
CA THR A 276 -7.61 23.38 17.05
C THR A 276 -6.32 22.75 16.47
N LEU A 277 -6.09 21.44 16.71
CA LEU A 277 -5.12 20.65 15.93
C LEU A 277 -5.38 20.74 14.40
N GLY A 278 -6.59 21.12 13.98
CA GLY A 278 -6.96 21.38 12.59
C GLY A 278 -6.27 22.60 11.99
N SER A 279 -5.95 23.62 12.80
CA SER A 279 -5.30 24.88 12.38
C SER A 279 -3.81 24.94 12.69
N ALA A 280 -3.25 23.87 13.30
CA ALA A 280 -1.82 23.73 13.55
C ALA A 280 -0.97 24.10 12.32
N ARG A 281 0.04 24.94 12.54
CA ARG A 281 0.95 25.44 11.51
C ARG A 281 1.61 24.28 10.76
N ASN A 282 1.14 24.03 9.54
CA ASN A 282 1.62 22.91 8.73
C ASN A 282 3.00 23.20 8.15
N ILE A 283 4.03 22.56 8.70
CA ILE A 283 5.42 22.67 8.23
C ILE A 283 5.78 21.60 7.19
N GLY A 284 4.79 20.82 6.76
CA GLY A 284 4.90 19.83 5.68
C GLY A 284 5.76 18.62 6.04
N ASN A 285 6.36 17.99 5.03
CA ASN A 285 7.29 16.88 5.24
C ASN A 285 8.60 17.39 5.83
N LEU A 286 8.86 17.05 7.10
CA LEU A 286 10.05 17.48 7.80
C LEU A 286 11.27 16.66 7.37
N SER A 287 12.22 17.32 6.72
CA SER A 287 13.54 16.77 6.43
C SER A 287 14.61 17.82 6.77
N GLY A 288 15.67 17.41 7.49
CA GLY A 288 16.66 18.32 8.05
C GLY A 288 16.15 19.13 9.24
N THR A 289 16.74 20.31 9.48
CA THR A 289 16.39 21.22 10.59
C THR A 289 15.45 22.33 10.11
N GLN A 290 14.36 22.58 10.83
CA GLN A 290 13.54 23.79 10.74
C GLN A 290 13.49 24.53 12.08
N THR A 291 13.28 25.85 12.07
CA THR A 291 13.26 26.68 13.29
C THR A 291 12.20 27.76 13.17
N PHE A 292 11.40 27.91 14.22
CA PHE A 292 10.30 28.86 14.33
C PHE A 292 10.46 29.68 15.62
N SER A 293 9.84 30.84 15.68
CA SER A 293 9.85 31.72 16.85
C SER A 293 8.48 32.36 16.96
N ASP A 294 7.89 32.24 18.14
CA ASP A 294 6.53 32.63 18.43
C ASP A 294 6.38 33.07 19.90
N PHE A 295 5.14 33.18 20.36
CA PHE A 295 4.81 33.64 21.70
C PHE A 295 3.69 32.81 22.35
N VAL A 296 3.91 32.38 23.59
CA VAL A 296 2.85 31.81 24.42
C VAL A 296 2.66 32.60 25.72
N GLY A 297 1.42 32.88 26.08
CA GLY A 297 1.03 33.70 27.23
C GLY A 297 -0.49 33.90 27.35
N THR A 298 -0.91 34.93 28.09
CA THR A 298 -2.34 35.16 28.36
C THR A 298 -3.17 35.61 27.15
N ALA A 299 -2.51 36.04 26.07
CA ALA A 299 -3.14 36.48 24.82
C ALA A 299 -3.04 35.43 23.71
N ASP A 300 -2.21 34.41 23.90
CA ASP A 300 -1.96 33.33 22.95
C ASP A 300 -1.55 32.10 23.75
N THR A 301 -2.49 31.19 23.99
CA THR A 301 -2.30 30.18 25.03
C THR A 301 -1.55 28.95 24.53
N ASN A 302 -1.60 28.66 23.22
CA ASN A 302 -1.04 27.46 22.62
C ASN A 302 -0.53 27.72 21.18
N ASP A 303 0.71 27.34 20.91
CA ASP A 303 1.21 27.21 19.55
C ASP A 303 1.17 25.75 19.11
N PHE A 304 0.40 25.44 18.07
CA PHE A 304 0.41 24.12 17.43
C PHE A 304 1.16 24.16 16.10
N TYR A 305 2.08 23.21 15.93
CA TYR A 305 2.75 22.93 14.66
C TYR A 305 2.29 21.57 14.15
N ARG A 306 2.35 21.32 12.83
CA ARG A 306 2.02 20.02 12.23
C ARG A 306 3.04 19.63 11.18
N PHE A 307 3.60 18.42 11.26
CA PHE A 307 4.53 17.91 10.26
C PHE A 307 4.29 16.45 9.91
N THR A 308 4.76 16.03 8.74
CA THR A 308 4.81 14.62 8.35
C THR A 308 6.26 14.13 8.22
N LEU A 309 6.47 12.83 8.37
CA LEU A 309 7.75 12.17 8.08
C LEU A 309 7.52 11.14 6.98
N ASN A 310 8.13 11.38 5.81
CA ASN A 310 8.06 10.43 4.69
C ASN A 310 9.07 9.28 4.80
N ASN A 311 10.04 9.38 5.71
CA ASN A 311 11.09 8.39 5.93
C ASN A 311 11.34 8.19 7.42
N ASN A 312 11.79 6.99 7.81
CA ASN A 312 12.34 6.74 9.14
C ASN A 312 13.50 7.71 9.40
N SER A 313 13.37 8.50 10.48
CA SER A 313 14.25 9.63 10.75
C SER A 313 14.63 9.69 12.22
N ASN A 314 15.86 10.09 12.52
CA ASN A 314 16.23 10.50 13.87
C ASN A 314 15.63 11.89 14.12
N PHE A 315 14.66 11.96 15.04
CA PHE A 315 13.94 13.19 15.36
C PHE A 315 14.45 13.84 16.66
N SER A 316 14.64 15.15 16.62
CA SER A 316 14.98 15.97 17.79
C SER A 316 14.11 17.22 17.83
N LEU A 317 13.60 17.51 19.02
CA LEU A 317 12.77 18.68 19.32
C LEU A 317 13.44 19.49 20.43
N ASN A 318 13.59 20.79 20.21
CA ASN A 318 14.30 21.67 21.11
C ASN A 318 13.57 23.01 21.24
N LEU A 319 13.26 23.40 22.46
CA LEU A 319 12.67 24.70 22.80
C LEU A 319 13.73 25.57 23.50
N ASN A 320 14.02 26.73 22.94
CA ASN A 320 15.11 27.60 23.37
C ASN A 320 14.70 29.07 23.46
N SER A 321 15.58 29.91 24.02
CA SER A 321 15.42 31.37 24.08
C SER A 321 14.18 31.84 24.87
N LEU A 322 13.71 31.02 25.81
CA LEU A 322 12.57 31.34 26.64
C LEU A 322 12.85 32.54 27.56
N SER A 323 11.90 33.47 27.64
CA SER A 323 11.91 34.59 28.60
C SER A 323 11.08 34.32 29.87
N GLY A 324 10.37 33.19 29.92
CA GLY A 324 9.55 32.68 31.02
C GLY A 324 9.32 31.16 30.91
N ASN A 325 8.45 30.59 31.74
CA ASN A 325 8.18 29.15 31.72
C ASN A 325 7.29 28.77 30.52
N GLY A 326 7.82 27.97 29.60
CA GLY A 326 7.06 27.33 28.52
C GLY A 326 7.09 25.81 28.65
N ILE A 327 6.02 25.15 28.24
CA ILE A 327 5.87 23.69 28.20
C ILE A 327 5.84 23.27 26.73
N LEU A 328 6.60 22.23 26.40
CA LEU A 328 6.67 21.65 25.06
C LEU A 328 6.18 20.20 25.12
N GLU A 329 5.20 19.88 24.28
CA GLU A 329 4.66 18.54 24.12
C GLU A 329 4.72 18.11 22.65
N LEU A 330 4.78 16.81 22.41
CA LEU A 330 4.66 16.22 21.07
C LEU A 330 3.42 15.32 21.10
N LEU A 331 2.48 15.56 20.19
CA LEU A 331 1.19 14.90 20.16
C LEU A 331 0.98 14.11 18.86
N ASP A 332 0.12 13.10 18.92
CA ASP A 332 -0.39 12.38 17.75
C ASP A 332 -1.57 13.14 17.09
N ILE A 333 -2.09 12.61 15.99
CA ILE A 333 -3.22 13.21 15.26
C ILE A 333 -4.54 13.27 16.06
N ASN A 334 -4.63 12.54 17.15
CA ASN A 334 -5.77 12.54 18.06
C ASN A 334 -5.51 13.41 19.30
N GLY A 335 -4.40 14.14 19.36
CA GLY A 335 -4.02 15.01 20.48
C GLY A 335 -3.40 14.30 21.67
N ASN A 336 -3.02 13.03 21.56
CA ASN A 336 -2.40 12.31 22.68
C ASN A 336 -0.90 12.57 22.77
N LEU A 337 -0.40 12.80 23.99
CA LEU A 337 1.02 12.94 24.31
C LEU A 337 1.83 11.71 23.88
N ILE A 338 2.80 11.93 23.00
CA ILE A 338 3.69 10.90 22.47
C ILE A 338 4.90 10.76 23.41
N GLN A 339 4.88 9.72 24.25
CA GLN A 339 6.06 9.25 24.98
C GLN A 339 6.90 8.25 24.15
N ILE A 340 6.21 7.47 23.31
CA ILE A 340 6.71 6.56 22.29
C ILE A 340 5.70 6.63 21.13
N SER A 341 6.16 6.83 19.90
CA SER A 341 5.29 6.92 18.71
C SER A 341 5.33 5.62 17.93
N ILE A 342 4.19 4.96 17.74
CA ILE A 342 4.10 3.71 16.95
C ILE A 342 3.40 3.85 15.59
N ASN A 343 2.69 4.95 15.26
CA ASN A 343 2.28 5.25 13.87
C ASN A 343 1.58 6.60 13.55
N PRO A 344 1.94 7.79 14.07
CA PRO A 344 1.46 9.03 13.45
C PRO A 344 2.26 9.28 12.16
N LYS A 345 1.60 9.33 10.99
CA LYS A 345 2.21 9.96 9.80
C LYS A 345 2.36 11.47 9.98
N THR A 346 1.60 12.02 10.91
CA THR A 346 1.43 13.44 11.19
C THR A 346 1.61 13.68 12.69
N TYR A 347 2.48 14.60 13.05
CA TYR A 347 2.88 14.89 14.42
C TYR A 347 2.64 16.35 14.76
N PHE A 348 2.30 16.63 16.02
CA PHE A 348 1.97 17.97 16.48
C PHE A 348 2.82 18.39 17.68
N PRO A 349 3.85 19.22 17.48
CA PRO A 349 4.46 19.97 18.57
C PRO A 349 3.46 20.99 19.12
N GLN A 350 3.24 20.98 20.44
CA GLN A 350 2.49 22.01 21.16
C GLN A 350 3.44 22.75 22.10
N VAL A 351 3.44 24.08 22.04
CA VAL A 351 4.06 24.94 23.05
C VAL A 351 2.95 25.66 23.82
N TYR A 352 2.98 25.67 25.15
CA TYR A 352 1.99 26.42 25.95
C TYR A 352 2.58 26.98 27.24
N SER A 353 1.92 27.98 27.82
CA SER A 353 2.34 28.64 29.07
C SER A 353 1.53 28.19 30.29
N MET A 354 2.11 28.29 31.49
CA MET A 354 1.31 28.18 32.72
C MET A 354 0.50 29.46 32.93
N SER A 355 -0.76 29.33 33.36
CA SER A 355 -1.69 30.46 33.55
C SER A 355 -1.02 31.67 34.25
N GLY A 356 -1.04 32.82 33.57
CA GLY A 356 -0.49 34.09 34.06
C GLY A 356 1.00 34.32 33.79
N VAL A 357 1.65 33.51 32.95
CA VAL A 357 3.08 33.63 32.60
C VAL A 357 3.24 33.83 31.09
N ASN A 358 3.97 34.87 30.69
CA ASN A 358 4.28 35.15 29.28
C ASN A 358 5.72 34.72 28.95
N THR A 359 5.93 34.08 27.81
CA THR A 359 7.27 33.78 27.30
C THR A 359 7.35 33.87 25.79
N ASN A 360 8.45 34.43 25.28
CA ASN A 360 8.85 34.23 23.90
C ASN A 360 9.38 32.81 23.74
N ASP A 361 9.24 32.22 22.57
CA ASP A 361 9.69 30.87 22.30
C ASP A 361 10.58 30.78 21.04
N ARG A 362 11.38 29.73 20.95
CA ARG A 362 12.12 29.38 19.73
C ARG A 362 12.20 27.87 19.59
N LEU A 363 11.24 27.33 18.85
CA LEU A 363 11.14 25.92 18.54
C LEU A 363 12.08 25.52 17.39
N ARG A 364 12.92 24.52 17.62
CA ARG A 364 13.76 23.89 16.61
C ARG A 364 13.38 22.42 16.47
N LEU A 365 13.03 22.02 15.25
CA LEU A 365 12.73 20.64 14.86
C LEU A 365 13.83 20.13 13.95
N THR A 366 14.32 18.90 14.17
CA THR A 366 15.28 18.26 13.27
C THR A 366 14.86 16.82 13.01
N ALA A 367 14.66 16.46 11.74
CA ALA A 367 14.48 15.08 11.32
C ALA A 367 15.57 14.75 10.28
N ASN A 368 16.59 14.00 10.69
CA ASN A 368 17.58 13.52 9.75
C ASN A 368 17.14 12.14 9.25
N PRO A 369 16.87 11.97 7.95
CA PRO A 369 16.59 10.66 7.39
C PRO A 369 17.72 9.71 7.76
N VAL A 370 17.39 8.57 8.34
CA VAL A 370 18.38 7.52 8.50
C VAL A 370 18.58 6.95 7.11
N ALA A 371 19.76 7.14 6.53
CA ALA A 371 20.15 6.39 5.35
C ALA A 371 20.21 4.91 5.76
N VAL A 372 19.09 4.19 5.59
CA VAL A 372 19.07 2.74 5.74
C VAL A 372 19.92 2.23 4.59
N ALA A 373 21.07 1.64 4.90
CA ALA A 373 21.83 0.92 3.89
C ALA A 373 20.85 -0.05 3.19
N PRO A 374 20.86 -0.15 1.85
CA PRO A 374 19.96 -1.04 1.15
C PRO A 374 19.99 -2.42 1.79
N ALA A 375 18.82 -3.05 1.93
CA ALA A 375 18.75 -4.44 2.36
C ALA A 375 19.60 -5.31 1.42
N ASN A 376 20.02 -6.50 1.86
CA ASN A 376 20.68 -7.40 0.94
C ASN A 376 19.70 -7.95 -0.11
N TRP A 377 18.45 -8.16 0.29
CA TRP A 377 17.37 -8.62 -0.58
C TRP A 377 16.07 -7.85 -0.37
N THR A 378 15.36 -7.59 -1.47
CA THR A 378 13.92 -7.36 -1.46
C THR A 378 13.27 -8.53 -2.19
N PHE A 379 12.48 -9.30 -1.46
CA PHE A 379 11.75 -10.48 -1.92
C PHE A 379 10.29 -10.08 -2.17
N MET A 380 9.91 -10.06 -3.45
CA MET A 380 8.60 -9.62 -3.93
C MET A 380 7.75 -10.84 -4.28
N VAL A 381 6.50 -10.87 -3.85
CA VAL A 381 5.53 -11.88 -4.25
C VAL A 381 4.30 -11.20 -4.87
N TYR A 382 3.95 -11.61 -6.08
CA TYR A 382 2.84 -11.06 -6.86
C TYR A 382 1.76 -12.15 -7.01
N MET A 383 0.61 -11.93 -6.37
CA MET A 383 -0.38 -12.97 -6.06
C MET A 383 -1.77 -12.58 -6.57
N PRO A 384 -2.20 -13.08 -7.75
CA PRO A 384 -3.61 -13.11 -8.13
C PRO A 384 -4.34 -14.16 -7.28
N GLY A 385 -4.93 -13.75 -6.16
CA GLY A 385 -5.61 -14.63 -5.20
C GLY A 385 -7.06 -14.90 -5.56
N ASP A 386 -7.32 -15.35 -6.80
CA ASP A 386 -8.65 -15.63 -7.34
C ASP A 386 -9.23 -16.98 -6.85
N ASP A 387 -9.43 -17.98 -7.72
CA ASP A 387 -9.89 -19.32 -7.34
C ASP A 387 -8.92 -20.09 -6.42
N LEU A 388 -7.72 -19.56 -6.23
CA LEU A 388 -6.70 -20.04 -5.30
C LEU A 388 -6.58 -19.20 -4.02
N GLU A 389 -7.54 -18.31 -3.72
CA GLU A 389 -7.50 -17.36 -2.61
C GLU A 389 -7.13 -17.99 -1.26
N GLU A 390 -7.64 -19.19 -0.97
CA GLU A 390 -7.34 -19.92 0.28
C GLU A 390 -5.82 -20.13 0.46
N PHE A 391 -5.14 -20.53 -0.61
CA PHE A 391 -3.70 -20.74 -0.62
C PHE A 391 -2.93 -19.42 -0.61
N ALA A 392 -3.45 -18.38 -1.28
CA ALA A 392 -2.83 -17.06 -1.24
C ALA A 392 -2.81 -16.48 0.18
N ILE A 393 -3.87 -16.71 0.96
CA ILE A 393 -3.94 -16.32 2.37
C ILE A 393 -2.98 -17.17 3.23
N ASP A 394 -2.88 -18.46 2.98
CA ASP A 394 -1.97 -19.33 3.73
C ASP A 394 -0.50 -18.94 3.48
N ASP A 395 -0.10 -18.73 2.22
CA ASP A 395 1.23 -18.25 1.85
C ASP A 395 1.55 -16.87 2.42
N PHE A 396 0.55 -15.98 2.47
CA PHE A 396 0.68 -14.72 3.17
C PHE A 396 1.04 -14.94 4.64
N LEU A 397 0.34 -15.84 5.33
CA LEU A 397 0.57 -16.14 6.74
C LEU A 397 1.92 -16.84 6.96
N GLU A 398 2.37 -17.67 6.03
CA GLU A 398 3.71 -18.25 6.04
C GLU A 398 4.79 -17.16 5.92
N MET A 399 4.63 -16.21 4.99
CA MET A 399 5.51 -15.06 4.90
C MET A 399 5.49 -14.22 6.18
N ALA A 400 4.30 -14.02 6.76
CA ALA A 400 4.11 -13.26 7.99
C ALA A 400 4.64 -13.98 9.24
N ASN A 401 4.82 -15.29 9.21
CA ASN A 401 5.47 -16.02 10.29
C ASN A 401 6.95 -15.61 10.43
N VAL A 402 7.62 -15.31 9.32
CA VAL A 402 9.01 -14.85 9.31
C VAL A 402 9.10 -13.32 9.34
N GLY A 403 8.40 -12.66 8.41
CA GLY A 403 8.39 -11.21 8.22
C GLY A 403 9.70 -10.62 7.68
N SER A 404 9.64 -9.34 7.34
CA SER A 404 10.80 -8.53 6.96
C SER A 404 11.78 -8.35 8.13
N ARG A 405 13.07 -8.20 7.80
CA ARG A 405 14.20 -7.95 8.72
C ARG A 405 15.08 -6.83 8.17
N ASN A 406 16.02 -6.32 8.98
CA ASN A 406 16.90 -5.21 8.59
C ASN A 406 17.65 -5.40 7.25
N ASN A 407 17.88 -6.65 6.84
CA ASN A 407 18.64 -7.03 5.65
C ASN A 407 17.80 -7.74 4.58
N VAL A 408 16.51 -7.97 4.81
CA VAL A 408 15.60 -8.64 3.88
C VAL A 408 14.22 -8.01 3.98
N ASN A 409 13.78 -7.34 2.91
CA ASN A 409 12.40 -6.86 2.79
C ASN A 409 11.55 -7.98 2.17
N VAL A 410 10.35 -8.21 2.69
CA VAL A 410 9.35 -9.11 2.11
C VAL A 410 8.13 -8.26 1.77
N VAL A 411 7.80 -8.17 0.48
CA VAL A 411 6.73 -7.30 -0.01
C VAL A 411 5.80 -8.08 -0.92
N VAL A 412 4.51 -7.81 -0.79
CA VAL A 412 3.45 -8.56 -1.46
C VAL A 412 2.51 -7.60 -2.17
N GLN A 413 2.08 -7.97 -3.36
CA GLN A 413 0.82 -7.47 -3.95
C GLN A 413 -0.12 -8.66 -4.06
N LEU A 414 -1.20 -8.61 -3.30
CA LEU A 414 -2.22 -9.63 -3.20
C LEU A 414 -3.52 -9.06 -3.74
N ASP A 415 -4.03 -9.72 -4.75
CA ASP A 415 -5.38 -9.52 -5.25
C ASP A 415 -6.32 -10.56 -4.64
N ARG A 416 -7.56 -10.17 -4.38
CA ARG A 416 -8.60 -11.06 -3.82
C ARG A 416 -9.92 -10.76 -4.49
N THR A 417 -10.74 -11.77 -4.63
CA THR A 417 -12.03 -11.68 -5.31
C THR A 417 -13.15 -12.27 -4.45
N ALA A 418 -14.41 -11.91 -4.75
CA ALA A 418 -15.53 -12.41 -3.97
C ALA A 418 -15.78 -13.91 -4.22
N GLY A 419 -15.94 -14.67 -3.14
CA GLY A 419 -16.60 -15.99 -3.19
C GLY A 419 -15.70 -17.20 -3.05
N TYR A 420 -14.39 -17.04 -2.86
CA TYR A 420 -13.47 -18.16 -2.63
C TYR A 420 -13.04 -18.28 -1.16
N ASP A 421 -12.65 -17.19 -0.49
CA ASP A 421 -12.26 -17.23 0.93
C ASP A 421 -12.77 -16.01 1.73
N ASN A 422 -13.51 -16.26 2.82
CA ASN A 422 -14.10 -15.20 3.64
C ASN A 422 -13.25 -14.75 4.85
N ARG A 423 -12.04 -15.30 5.01
CA ARG A 423 -11.13 -14.94 6.11
C ARG A 423 -10.67 -13.49 5.97
N PHE A 424 -10.31 -12.91 7.11
CA PHE A 424 -9.70 -11.58 7.20
C PHE A 424 -10.52 -10.43 6.56
N GLY A 425 -11.85 -10.57 6.53
CA GLY A 425 -12.75 -9.50 6.14
C GLY A 425 -13.18 -9.50 4.68
N ASP A 426 -12.85 -10.55 3.91
CA ASP A 426 -13.45 -10.83 2.58
C ASP A 426 -13.45 -9.60 1.66
N TRP A 427 -12.28 -8.96 1.55
CA TRP A 427 -12.12 -7.80 0.67
C TRP A 427 -11.84 -8.26 -0.75
N THR A 428 -12.29 -7.45 -1.71
CA THR A 428 -12.38 -7.80 -3.13
C THR A 428 -11.67 -6.74 -3.98
N ASP A 429 -10.51 -6.30 -3.53
CA ASP A 429 -9.68 -5.29 -4.18
C ASP A 429 -8.22 -5.72 -4.19
N THR A 430 -7.36 -5.14 -5.01
CA THR A 430 -5.93 -5.45 -4.96
C THR A 430 -5.23 -4.60 -3.91
N ARG A 431 -4.38 -5.22 -3.10
CA ARG A 431 -3.61 -4.55 -2.04
C ARG A 431 -2.13 -4.89 -2.11
N ARG A 432 -1.29 -3.92 -1.78
CA ARG A 432 0.16 -4.13 -1.70
C ARG A 432 0.78 -3.55 -0.44
N GLY A 433 1.81 -4.21 0.09
CA GLY A 433 2.44 -3.80 1.34
C GLY A 433 3.68 -4.62 1.69
N ILE A 434 4.40 -4.15 2.72
CA ILE A 434 5.44 -4.93 3.39
C ILE A 434 4.82 -5.94 4.34
N ILE A 435 5.41 -7.12 4.43
CA ILE A 435 5.06 -8.16 5.39
C ILE A 435 6.02 -8.06 6.58
N ASN A 436 5.47 -7.82 7.76
CA ASN A 436 6.17 -7.91 9.05
C ASN A 436 5.75 -9.18 9.81
N THR A 437 6.53 -9.58 10.82
CA THR A 437 6.19 -10.74 11.65
C THR A 437 4.82 -10.53 12.32
N GLY A 438 3.89 -11.46 12.09
CA GLY A 438 2.53 -11.39 12.63
C GLY A 438 1.53 -10.60 11.78
N SER A 439 1.88 -10.23 10.55
CA SER A 439 0.94 -9.57 9.63
C SER A 439 -0.24 -10.48 9.33
N THR A 440 -1.41 -9.89 9.12
CA THR A 440 -2.59 -10.59 8.62
C THR A 440 -3.11 -9.88 7.37
N PRO A 441 -3.68 -10.59 6.38
CA PRO A 441 -4.21 -9.99 5.16
C PRO A 441 -5.60 -9.39 5.40
N GLY A 442 -5.76 -8.58 6.45
CA GLY A 442 -7.01 -7.93 6.82
C GLY A 442 -7.28 -6.62 6.08
N LEU A 443 -8.49 -6.06 6.26
CA LEU A 443 -8.90 -4.77 5.69
C LEU A 443 -7.98 -3.57 6.00
N ASN A 444 -7.08 -3.69 6.96
CA ASN A 444 -6.12 -2.64 7.32
C ASN A 444 -4.68 -2.96 6.90
N TRP A 445 -4.45 -4.10 6.25
CA TRP A 445 -3.16 -4.45 5.71
C TRP A 445 -2.97 -3.86 4.31
N GLY A 446 -1.76 -3.37 4.08
CA GLY A 446 -1.34 -2.82 2.80
C GLY A 446 -2.05 -1.52 2.43
N THR A 447 -1.72 -1.04 1.23
CA THR A 447 -2.44 0.03 0.55
C THR A 447 -3.27 -0.60 -0.55
N SER A 448 -4.58 -0.35 -0.51
CA SER A 448 -5.46 -0.66 -1.64
C SER A 448 -5.05 0.15 -2.86
N ILE A 449 -4.95 -0.52 -3.99
CA ILE A 449 -4.78 0.12 -5.31
C ILE A 449 -6.06 0.04 -6.15
N GLY A 450 -7.18 -0.34 -5.50
CA GLY A 450 -8.39 -0.76 -6.19
C GLY A 450 -8.22 -2.13 -6.82
N GLU A 451 -9.29 -2.59 -7.49
CA GLU A 451 -9.24 -3.78 -8.34
C GLU A 451 -8.25 -3.59 -9.50
N ALA A 452 -7.37 -4.55 -9.74
CA ALA A 452 -6.35 -4.47 -10.77
C ALA A 452 -6.27 -5.76 -11.58
N ASN A 453 -6.16 -5.63 -12.91
CA ASN A 453 -5.84 -6.76 -13.77
C ASN A 453 -4.42 -7.26 -13.44
N MET A 454 -4.32 -8.41 -12.78
CA MET A 454 -3.07 -9.01 -12.39
C MET A 454 -2.31 -9.65 -13.58
N GLY A 455 -3.01 -9.95 -14.68
CA GLY A 455 -2.43 -10.34 -15.96
C GLY A 455 -1.87 -9.17 -16.79
N ASP A 456 -2.14 -7.91 -16.44
CA ASP A 456 -1.63 -6.74 -17.19
C ASP A 456 -0.13 -6.50 -16.86
N PRO A 457 0.78 -6.46 -17.86
CA PRO A 457 2.19 -6.11 -17.63
C PRO A 457 2.41 -4.76 -16.95
N ASN A 458 1.50 -3.79 -17.09
CA ASN A 458 1.58 -2.50 -16.41
C ASN A 458 1.33 -2.65 -14.91
N THR A 459 0.40 -3.51 -14.50
CA THR A 459 0.14 -3.79 -13.07
C THR A 459 1.40 -4.39 -12.42
N LEU A 460 2.00 -5.41 -13.06
CA LEU A 460 3.25 -5.99 -12.60
C LEU A 460 4.40 -4.97 -12.62
N SER A 461 4.51 -4.15 -13.67
CA SER A 461 5.54 -3.11 -13.75
C SER A 461 5.41 -2.08 -12.64
N ASN A 462 4.17 -1.65 -12.34
CA ASN A 462 3.86 -0.73 -11.26
C ASN A 462 4.19 -1.32 -9.88
N PHE A 463 3.95 -2.62 -9.68
CA PHE A 463 4.33 -3.31 -8.45
C PHE A 463 5.85 -3.34 -8.26
N VAL A 464 6.60 -3.79 -9.26
CA VAL A 464 8.06 -3.90 -9.17
C VAL A 464 8.71 -2.50 -9.02
N ASN A 465 8.21 -1.49 -9.73
CA ASN A 465 8.66 -0.10 -9.55
C ASN A 465 8.39 0.41 -8.13
N TRP A 466 7.19 0.19 -7.62
CA TRP A 466 6.83 0.56 -6.26
C TRP A 466 7.71 -0.16 -5.24
N ALA A 467 7.92 -1.47 -5.39
CA ALA A 467 8.72 -2.27 -4.47
C ALA A 467 10.19 -1.83 -4.48
N THR A 468 10.80 -1.65 -5.65
CA THR A 468 12.20 -1.24 -5.79
C THR A 468 12.46 0.19 -5.30
N THR A 469 11.46 1.08 -5.43
CA THR A 469 11.53 2.47 -4.95
C THR A 469 11.43 2.56 -3.43
N ASN A 470 10.47 1.85 -2.83
CA ASN A 470 10.17 1.96 -1.40
C ASN A 470 11.04 1.02 -0.54
N TYR A 471 11.55 -0.06 -1.12
CA TYR A 471 12.31 -1.10 -0.42
C TYR A 471 13.60 -1.40 -1.19
N GLN A 472 14.54 -0.47 -1.11
CA GLN A 472 15.81 -0.57 -1.81
C GLN A 472 16.66 -1.73 -1.28
N ALA A 473 17.24 -2.50 -2.19
CA ALA A 473 18.10 -3.62 -1.87
C ALA A 473 19.22 -3.81 -2.90
N ASN A 474 20.27 -4.54 -2.49
CA ASN A 474 21.36 -4.94 -3.38
C ASN A 474 20.92 -6.03 -4.37
N ASN A 475 19.93 -6.84 -4.00
CA ASN A 475 19.36 -7.87 -4.86
C ASN A 475 17.83 -7.87 -4.77
N TYR A 476 17.19 -8.25 -5.87
CA TYR A 476 15.74 -8.33 -5.99
C TYR A 476 15.32 -9.73 -6.46
N GLY A 477 14.44 -10.37 -5.69
CA GLY A 477 13.75 -11.61 -6.06
C GLY A 477 12.29 -11.31 -6.35
N LEU A 478 11.77 -11.78 -7.49
CA LEU A 478 10.36 -11.65 -7.87
C LEU A 478 9.75 -13.05 -8.00
N ILE A 479 8.78 -13.36 -7.15
CA ILE A 479 7.97 -14.57 -7.24
C ILE A 479 6.63 -14.21 -7.87
N LEU A 480 6.32 -14.90 -8.96
CA LEU A 480 5.03 -14.84 -9.64
C LEU A 480 4.24 -16.07 -9.19
N TRP A 481 3.07 -15.82 -8.60
CA TRP A 481 2.24 -16.82 -7.96
C TRP A 481 0.94 -17.03 -8.75
N GLY A 482 0.32 -18.21 -8.60
CA GLY A 482 -1.01 -18.53 -9.13
C GLY A 482 -0.96 -19.49 -10.31
N HIS A 483 -1.97 -19.47 -11.18
CA HIS A 483 -2.01 -20.38 -12.31
C HIS A 483 -0.97 -20.08 -13.39
N GLY A 484 -0.54 -21.14 -14.07
CA GLY A 484 0.45 -21.12 -15.13
C GLY A 484 0.34 -22.37 -16.00
N ASP A 485 0.78 -22.24 -17.25
CA ASP A 485 0.61 -23.29 -18.27
C ASP A 485 1.89 -23.52 -19.11
N GLY A 486 3.01 -23.00 -18.64
CA GLY A 486 4.30 -22.98 -19.35
C GLY A 486 4.44 -21.92 -20.43
N ARG A 487 3.36 -21.21 -20.80
CA ARG A 487 3.35 -20.11 -21.79
C ARG A 487 3.16 -18.75 -21.12
N SER A 488 2.31 -18.74 -20.09
CA SER A 488 1.96 -17.57 -19.28
C SER A 488 1.81 -17.96 -17.81
N ILE A 489 1.76 -16.95 -16.94
CA ILE A 489 1.71 -17.09 -15.48
C ILE A 489 0.87 -15.96 -14.86
N ALA A 490 0.48 -16.12 -13.60
CA ALA A 490 -0.30 -15.14 -12.85
C ALA A 490 -1.62 -14.82 -13.57
N TYR A 491 -2.35 -15.88 -13.91
CA TYR A 491 -3.69 -15.75 -14.50
C TYR A 491 -4.64 -15.10 -13.51
N ASP A 492 -5.41 -14.16 -14.03
CA ASP A 492 -6.44 -13.39 -13.32
C ASP A 492 -7.82 -13.85 -13.82
N ASP A 493 -8.62 -14.44 -12.94
CA ASP A 493 -9.92 -15.02 -13.29
C ASP A 493 -10.94 -13.96 -13.73
N LEU A 494 -10.91 -12.80 -13.06
CA LEU A 494 -11.88 -11.73 -13.26
C LEU A 494 -11.73 -11.13 -14.66
N THR A 495 -10.49 -10.85 -15.06
CA THR A 495 -10.16 -10.22 -16.33
C THR A 495 -9.85 -11.23 -17.43
N ARG A 496 -9.57 -12.48 -17.07
CA ARG A 496 -9.16 -13.59 -17.96
C ARG A 496 -7.88 -13.29 -18.72
N ASP A 497 -6.94 -12.67 -18.02
CA ASP A 497 -5.65 -12.24 -18.55
C ASP A 497 -4.51 -12.94 -17.80
N SER A 498 -3.33 -13.01 -18.42
CA SER A 498 -2.14 -13.58 -17.78
C SER A 498 -0.87 -12.97 -18.33
N ILE A 499 0.18 -12.97 -17.50
CA ILE A 499 1.49 -12.45 -17.91
C ILE A 499 2.16 -13.46 -18.83
N THR A 500 2.30 -13.12 -20.11
CA THR A 500 3.08 -13.93 -21.05
C THR A 500 4.58 -13.79 -20.82
N ALA A 501 5.37 -14.76 -21.29
CA ALA A 501 6.83 -14.68 -21.25
C ALA A 501 7.39 -13.42 -21.95
N SER A 502 6.73 -12.93 -23.00
CA SER A 502 7.12 -11.72 -23.73
C SER A 502 6.84 -10.45 -22.93
N GLU A 503 5.70 -10.40 -22.26
CA GLU A 503 5.32 -9.30 -21.37
C GLU A 503 6.25 -9.24 -20.17
N LEU A 504 6.52 -10.38 -19.53
CA LEU A 504 7.49 -10.46 -18.44
C LEU A 504 8.88 -9.98 -18.87
N ARG A 505 9.36 -10.39 -20.06
CA ARG A 505 10.62 -9.85 -20.61
C ARG A 505 10.58 -8.33 -20.74
N GLY A 506 9.46 -7.78 -21.24
CA GLY A 506 9.24 -6.34 -21.38
C GLY A 506 9.30 -5.62 -20.03
N VAL A 507 8.55 -6.11 -19.05
CA VAL A 507 8.53 -5.62 -17.67
C VAL A 507 9.95 -5.62 -17.09
N LEU A 508 10.64 -6.76 -17.08
CA LEU A 508 11.97 -6.89 -16.50
C LEU A 508 13.03 -6.00 -17.18
N SER A 509 12.87 -5.68 -18.47
CA SER A 509 13.78 -4.78 -19.20
C SER A 509 13.58 -3.29 -18.88
N GLY A 510 12.45 -2.93 -18.27
CA GLY A 510 12.04 -1.54 -18.03
C GLY A 510 12.62 -0.91 -16.76
N PHE A 511 13.37 -1.64 -15.94
CA PHE A 511 13.83 -1.17 -14.63
C PHE A 511 15.30 -0.77 -14.62
N SER A 512 15.62 0.26 -13.82
CA SER A 512 17.00 0.64 -13.52
C SER A 512 17.72 -0.40 -12.65
N HIS A 513 16.98 -1.14 -11.83
CA HIS A 513 17.48 -2.21 -10.98
C HIS A 513 17.21 -3.56 -11.64
N ARG A 514 18.26 -4.40 -11.72
CA ARG A 514 18.13 -5.76 -12.26
C ARG A 514 17.41 -6.64 -11.24
N ILE A 515 16.38 -7.35 -11.69
CA ILE A 515 15.79 -8.46 -10.93
C ILE A 515 16.76 -9.64 -11.01
N ASN A 516 17.25 -10.13 -9.88
CA ASN A 516 18.33 -11.13 -9.84
C ASN A 516 17.79 -12.56 -9.90
N LEU A 517 16.59 -12.79 -9.35
CA LEU A 517 15.91 -14.06 -9.35
C LEU A 517 14.44 -13.86 -9.72
N VAL A 518 13.94 -14.67 -10.65
CA VAL A 518 12.50 -14.81 -10.90
C VAL A 518 12.09 -16.23 -10.49
N GLY A 519 11.11 -16.36 -9.62
CA GLY A 519 10.50 -17.65 -9.28
C GLY A 519 9.08 -17.70 -9.82
N ALA A 520 8.68 -18.89 -10.26
CA ALA A 520 7.31 -19.20 -10.61
C ALA A 520 6.79 -20.21 -9.59
N ASP A 521 5.95 -19.73 -8.68
CA ASP A 521 5.16 -20.58 -7.79
C ASP A 521 3.87 -20.97 -8.51
N SER A 522 4.06 -21.77 -9.56
CA SER A 522 3.06 -22.00 -10.59
C SER A 522 3.38 -23.22 -11.44
N CYS A 523 2.32 -23.86 -11.95
CA CYS A 523 2.38 -25.09 -12.74
C CYS A 523 3.13 -24.91 -14.06
N LEU A 524 3.91 -25.93 -14.45
CA LEU A 524 4.47 -26.10 -15.80
C LEU A 524 5.44 -25.00 -16.29
N MET A 525 5.89 -24.10 -15.42
CA MET A 525 6.71 -22.94 -15.80
C MET A 525 8.18 -23.28 -16.09
N GLY A 526 8.63 -24.48 -15.74
CA GLY A 526 9.96 -25.04 -16.03
C GLY A 526 10.17 -25.37 -17.51
N MET A 527 9.89 -24.42 -18.41
CA MET A 527 10.00 -24.56 -19.86
C MET A 527 11.26 -23.89 -20.40
N THR A 528 11.95 -24.57 -21.32
CA THR A 528 13.15 -24.05 -22.00
C THR A 528 12.83 -22.77 -22.76
N GLU A 529 11.69 -22.73 -23.44
CA GLU A 529 11.19 -21.57 -24.17
C GLU A 529 10.96 -20.36 -23.26
N PHE A 530 10.31 -20.57 -22.11
CA PHE A 530 10.04 -19.52 -21.13
C PHE A 530 11.34 -18.97 -20.53
N ALA A 531 12.23 -19.86 -20.07
CA ALA A 531 13.53 -19.49 -19.54
C ALA A 531 14.39 -18.71 -20.55
N HIS A 532 14.39 -19.12 -21.83
CA HIS A 532 15.11 -18.41 -22.89
C HIS A 532 14.53 -17.01 -23.12
N GLN A 533 13.21 -16.85 -23.06
CA GLN A 533 12.55 -15.56 -23.31
C GLN A 533 13.02 -14.45 -22.36
N ILE A 534 13.25 -14.79 -21.08
CA ILE A 534 13.63 -13.83 -20.04
C ILE A 534 15.14 -13.80 -19.74
N ARG A 535 15.95 -14.61 -20.44
CA ARG A 535 17.34 -14.92 -20.09
C ARG A 535 18.29 -13.73 -19.91
N ASN A 536 18.03 -12.64 -20.62
CA ASN A 536 18.90 -11.45 -20.59
C ASN A 536 18.53 -10.44 -19.50
N GLN A 537 17.39 -10.65 -18.82
CA GLN A 537 16.85 -9.66 -17.86
C GLN A 537 17.04 -10.08 -16.39
N THR A 538 17.15 -11.37 -16.12
CA THR A 538 17.42 -11.91 -14.77
C THR A 538 18.59 -12.89 -14.79
N SER A 539 19.12 -13.25 -13.62
CA SER A 539 20.26 -14.17 -13.50
C SER A 539 19.81 -15.61 -13.28
N VAL A 540 18.74 -15.79 -12.50
CA VAL A 540 18.24 -17.09 -12.10
C VAL A 540 16.73 -17.16 -12.31
N PHE A 541 16.26 -18.29 -12.82
CA PHE A 541 14.85 -18.64 -12.90
C PHE A 541 14.58 -19.89 -12.07
N VAL A 542 13.47 -19.91 -11.32
CA VAL A 542 12.99 -21.11 -10.62
C VAL A 542 11.61 -21.46 -11.13
N GLY A 543 11.39 -22.71 -11.54
CA GLY A 543 10.09 -23.16 -12.05
C GLY A 543 9.94 -24.68 -12.07
N SER A 544 8.69 -25.16 -12.07
CA SER A 544 8.35 -26.59 -12.07
C SER A 544 8.07 -27.08 -13.48
N GLN A 545 8.57 -28.26 -13.83
CA GLN A 545 8.17 -28.94 -15.07
C GLN A 545 6.74 -29.50 -14.96
N GLU A 546 6.33 -29.93 -13.76
CA GLU A 546 5.03 -30.51 -13.42
C GLU A 546 4.06 -29.48 -12.82
N LEU A 547 2.82 -29.91 -12.58
CA LEU A 547 1.91 -29.23 -11.66
C LEU A 547 2.55 -29.02 -10.28
N VAL A 548 2.23 -27.88 -9.68
CA VAL A 548 2.64 -27.52 -8.32
C VAL A 548 1.42 -27.73 -7.41
N PRO A 549 1.55 -28.37 -6.23
CA PRO A 549 0.42 -28.51 -5.31
C PRO A 549 -0.09 -27.14 -4.86
N GLY A 550 -1.38 -27.04 -4.47
CA GLY A 550 -2.00 -25.75 -4.13
C GLY A 550 -1.26 -24.94 -3.05
N THR A 551 -0.61 -25.62 -2.10
CA THR A 551 0.21 -24.98 -1.06
C THR A 551 1.52 -24.37 -1.56
N GLY A 552 1.89 -24.56 -2.83
CA GLY A 552 2.99 -23.85 -3.47
C GLY A 552 4.36 -23.97 -2.80
N PHE A 553 5.11 -22.88 -2.82
CA PHE A 553 6.37 -22.75 -2.10
C PHE A 553 6.13 -22.56 -0.61
N ASN A 554 6.84 -23.29 0.24
CA ASN A 554 6.82 -22.99 1.68
C ASN A 554 7.63 -21.70 1.97
N TYR A 555 6.95 -20.57 2.07
CA TYR A 555 7.58 -19.27 2.29
C TYR A 555 8.22 -19.19 3.68
N THR A 556 7.72 -19.92 4.66
CA THR A 556 8.31 -19.96 6.01
C THR A 556 9.75 -20.49 5.95
N THR A 557 9.98 -21.64 5.32
CA THR A 557 11.31 -22.30 5.29
C THR A 557 12.29 -21.56 4.38
N ILE A 558 11.80 -21.00 3.26
CA ILE A 558 12.59 -20.21 2.31
C ILE A 558 13.04 -18.89 2.95
N LEU A 559 12.10 -18.10 3.49
CA LEU A 559 12.43 -16.81 4.09
C LEU A 559 13.22 -16.96 5.38
N SER A 560 13.01 -18.03 6.16
CA SER A 560 13.87 -18.34 7.31
C SER A 560 15.33 -18.58 6.88
N ALA A 561 15.55 -19.29 5.77
CA ALA A 561 16.91 -19.49 5.24
C ALA A 561 17.51 -18.18 4.71
N LEU A 562 16.73 -17.37 3.99
CA LEU A 562 17.19 -16.10 3.44
C LEU A 562 17.51 -15.06 4.52
N THR A 563 16.66 -14.95 5.54
CA THR A 563 16.90 -14.02 6.66
C THR A 563 18.09 -14.45 7.53
N ALA A 564 18.30 -15.76 7.72
CA ALA A 564 19.48 -16.30 8.39
C ALA A 564 20.77 -16.10 7.59
N ASN A 565 20.71 -16.11 6.26
CA ASN A 565 21.85 -15.84 5.39
C ASN A 565 21.50 -14.88 4.24
N SER A 566 21.30 -13.61 4.61
CA SER A 566 20.94 -12.56 3.64
C SER A 566 22.03 -12.28 2.58
N THR A 567 23.24 -12.81 2.73
CA THR A 567 24.33 -12.61 1.76
C THR A 567 24.31 -13.62 0.61
N MET A 568 23.32 -14.51 0.56
CA MET A 568 23.15 -15.47 -0.52
C MET A 568 23.07 -14.77 -1.87
N THR A 569 23.82 -15.29 -2.83
CA THR A 569 23.67 -14.96 -4.25
C THR A 569 22.34 -15.45 -4.79
N ALA A 570 21.89 -14.92 -5.93
CA ALA A 570 20.68 -15.41 -6.59
C ALA A 570 20.72 -16.91 -6.90
N ALA A 571 21.89 -17.46 -7.26
CA ALA A 571 22.06 -18.89 -7.49
C ALA A 571 21.86 -19.70 -6.20
N GLN A 572 22.42 -19.23 -5.09
CA GLN A 572 22.23 -19.86 -3.78
C GLN A 572 20.77 -19.79 -3.33
N LEU A 573 20.11 -18.63 -3.48
CA LEU A 573 18.69 -18.50 -3.15
C LEU A 573 17.82 -19.41 -4.03
N GLY A 574 18.05 -19.46 -5.35
CA GLY A 574 17.32 -20.36 -6.24
C GLY A 574 17.48 -21.84 -5.86
N THR A 575 18.71 -22.29 -5.61
CA THR A 575 18.95 -23.66 -5.12
C THR A 575 18.33 -23.89 -3.73
N THR A 576 18.30 -22.88 -2.86
CA THR A 576 17.62 -22.98 -1.56
C THR A 576 16.12 -23.16 -1.72
N ILE A 577 15.46 -22.42 -2.62
CA ILE A 577 14.03 -22.60 -2.91
C ILE A 577 13.76 -24.05 -3.34
N VAL A 578 14.53 -24.56 -4.30
CA VAL A 578 14.40 -25.95 -4.78
C VAL A 578 14.60 -26.97 -3.66
N ASN A 579 15.63 -26.80 -2.84
CA ASN A 579 15.92 -27.74 -1.76
C ASN A 579 14.86 -27.70 -0.65
N ARG A 580 14.32 -26.52 -0.32
CA ARG A 580 13.25 -26.39 0.68
C ARG A 580 11.96 -27.00 0.19
N TYR A 581 11.54 -26.65 -1.02
CA TYR A 581 10.40 -27.27 -1.69
C TYR A 581 10.48 -28.80 -1.65
N GLY A 582 11.61 -29.37 -2.05
CA GLY A 582 11.78 -30.83 -2.03
C GLY A 582 11.76 -31.45 -0.62
N GLN A 583 12.29 -30.77 0.38
CA GLN A 583 12.25 -31.23 1.78
C GLN A 583 10.83 -31.18 2.33
N ASP A 584 10.14 -30.06 2.13
CA ASP A 584 8.82 -29.80 2.69
C ASP A 584 7.82 -30.82 2.15
N TYR A 585 7.83 -31.11 0.83
CA TYR A 585 6.96 -32.14 0.25
C TYR A 585 7.37 -33.56 0.62
N ALA A 586 8.67 -33.86 0.73
CA ALA A 586 9.11 -35.18 1.20
C ALA A 586 8.65 -35.46 2.65
N ASP A 587 8.62 -34.44 3.50
CA ASP A 587 8.26 -34.55 4.91
C ASP A 587 6.74 -34.69 5.13
N THR A 588 5.89 -34.27 4.18
CA THR A 588 4.43 -34.49 4.25
C THR A 588 4.05 -35.97 4.22
N GLY A 589 4.92 -36.84 3.69
CA GLY A 589 4.63 -38.26 3.45
C GLY A 589 3.51 -38.50 2.43
N TRP A 590 3.12 -37.46 1.69
CA TRP A 590 2.05 -37.51 0.72
C TRP A 590 2.58 -38.04 -0.61
N ASN A 591 2.06 -39.19 -1.06
CA ASN A 591 2.50 -39.84 -2.31
C ASN A 591 1.58 -39.49 -3.51
N GLY A 592 0.84 -38.38 -3.41
CA GLY A 592 -0.25 -38.03 -4.33
C GLY A 592 0.17 -37.18 -5.53
N PHE A 593 1.32 -36.50 -5.45
CA PHE A 593 1.79 -35.57 -6.49
C PHE A 593 3.19 -35.96 -6.96
N GLU A 594 3.49 -35.63 -8.21
CA GLU A 594 4.75 -35.98 -8.88
C GLU A 594 5.62 -34.72 -9.00
N GLU A 595 5.84 -34.06 -7.87
CA GLU A 595 6.38 -32.71 -7.77
C GLU A 595 7.78 -32.58 -8.37
N THR A 596 8.00 -31.46 -9.07
CA THR A 596 9.30 -31.08 -9.61
C THR A 596 9.60 -29.63 -9.30
N LEU A 597 10.86 -29.27 -9.13
CA LEU A 597 11.26 -27.85 -9.13
C LEU A 597 12.72 -27.72 -9.52
N SER A 598 13.05 -26.71 -10.32
CA SER A 598 14.43 -26.48 -10.74
C SER A 598 14.83 -25.03 -10.72
N ALA A 599 16.09 -24.80 -10.37
CA ALA A 599 16.76 -23.50 -10.44
C ALA A 599 17.70 -23.49 -11.65
N ILE A 600 17.55 -22.47 -12.49
CA ILE A 600 18.18 -22.37 -13.80
C ILE A 600 19.06 -21.12 -13.85
N ASN A 601 20.31 -21.29 -14.23
CA ASN A 601 21.22 -20.20 -14.55
C ASN A 601 20.91 -19.65 -15.94
N LEU A 602 20.26 -18.50 -16.00
CA LEU A 602 19.86 -17.89 -17.27
C LEU A 602 21.04 -17.39 -18.10
N GLY A 603 22.20 -17.12 -17.49
CA GLY A 603 23.43 -16.82 -18.22
C GLY A 603 23.89 -17.97 -19.12
N GLY A 604 23.47 -19.21 -18.84
CA GLY A 604 23.76 -20.40 -19.66
C GLY A 604 22.80 -20.62 -20.83
N MET A 605 21.65 -19.94 -20.87
CA MET A 605 20.59 -20.27 -21.83
C MET A 605 20.96 -19.98 -23.28
N ASN A 606 21.79 -18.97 -23.56
CA ASN A 606 22.31 -18.75 -24.93
C ASN A 606 23.10 -19.97 -25.43
N ASN A 607 23.92 -20.59 -24.58
CA ASN A 607 24.68 -21.78 -24.95
C ASN A 607 23.76 -22.99 -25.19
N LEU A 608 22.76 -23.17 -24.33
CA LEU A 608 21.76 -24.23 -24.49
C LEU A 608 20.98 -24.06 -25.80
N SER A 609 20.41 -22.89 -26.04
CA SER A 609 19.59 -22.61 -27.23
C SER A 609 20.39 -22.72 -28.53
N ASN A 610 21.64 -22.26 -28.55
CA ASN A 610 22.53 -22.46 -29.70
C ASN A 610 22.82 -23.95 -29.95
N ALA A 611 23.08 -24.72 -28.90
CA ALA A 611 23.33 -26.16 -29.02
C ALA A 611 22.07 -26.94 -29.45
N LEU A 612 20.88 -26.51 -28.99
CA LEU A 612 19.59 -27.05 -29.44
C LEU A 612 19.33 -26.75 -30.91
N SER A 613 19.58 -25.52 -31.37
CA SER A 613 19.49 -25.16 -32.80
C SER A 613 20.44 -26.01 -33.65
N GLN A 614 21.67 -26.25 -33.16
CA GLN A 614 22.62 -27.13 -33.85
C GLN A 614 22.14 -28.59 -33.89
N PHE A 615 21.59 -29.10 -32.79
CA PHE A 615 20.99 -30.43 -32.73
C PHE A 615 19.83 -30.56 -33.71
N ALA A 616 18.88 -29.63 -33.69
CA ALA A 616 17.74 -29.55 -34.59
C ALA A 616 18.17 -29.55 -36.07
N THR A 617 19.07 -28.63 -36.44
CA THR A 617 19.61 -28.51 -37.80
C THR A 617 20.34 -29.78 -38.25
N THR A 618 21.17 -30.36 -37.37
CA THR A 618 21.89 -31.60 -37.68
C THR A 618 20.93 -32.75 -37.91
N PHE A 619 19.88 -32.86 -37.09
CA PHE A 619 18.87 -33.90 -37.21
C PHE A 619 18.09 -33.77 -38.52
N MET A 620 17.60 -32.57 -38.86
CA MET A 620 16.88 -32.33 -40.13
C MET A 620 17.73 -32.71 -41.35
N ASN A 621 19.00 -32.31 -41.36
CA ASN A 621 19.87 -32.48 -42.53
C ASN A 621 20.45 -33.89 -42.67
N SER A 622 20.61 -34.63 -41.57
CA SER A 622 21.39 -35.87 -41.55
C SER A 622 20.61 -37.11 -41.12
N SER A 623 19.36 -36.98 -40.66
CA SER A 623 18.60 -38.12 -40.13
C SER A 623 18.17 -39.11 -41.22
N THR A 624 18.42 -40.39 -40.95
CA THR A 624 17.83 -41.53 -41.66
C THR A 624 16.41 -41.82 -41.15
N LEU A 625 15.66 -42.68 -41.85
CA LEU A 625 14.35 -43.15 -41.36
C LEU A 625 14.45 -43.86 -40.00
N ASN A 626 15.55 -44.60 -39.77
CA ASN A 626 15.82 -45.25 -38.49
C ASN A 626 16.09 -44.21 -37.38
N ASP A 627 16.85 -43.15 -37.66
CA ASP A 627 17.06 -42.05 -36.70
C ASP A 627 15.74 -41.42 -36.29
N ARG A 628 14.85 -41.14 -37.25
CA ARG A 628 13.52 -40.57 -36.97
C ARG A 628 12.67 -41.51 -36.11
N SER A 629 12.66 -42.81 -36.39
CA SER A 629 11.94 -43.79 -35.57
C SER A 629 12.47 -43.85 -34.14
N ARG A 630 13.80 -43.77 -33.97
CA ARG A 630 14.45 -43.77 -32.67
C ARG A 630 14.20 -42.49 -31.90
N LEU A 631 14.24 -41.33 -32.57
CA LEU A 631 13.90 -40.07 -31.91
C LEU A 631 12.45 -40.05 -31.44
N GLU A 632 11.49 -40.56 -32.21
CA GLU A 632 10.10 -40.68 -31.73
C GLU A 632 10.00 -41.60 -30.51
N THR A 633 10.78 -42.69 -30.47
CA THR A 633 10.85 -43.58 -29.29
C THR A 633 11.46 -42.86 -28.09
N HIS A 634 12.55 -42.10 -28.26
CA HIS A 634 13.19 -41.34 -27.18
C HIS A 634 12.32 -40.19 -26.69
N ARG A 635 11.62 -39.52 -27.60
CA ARG A 635 10.56 -38.55 -27.27
C ARG A 635 9.53 -39.24 -26.38
N ALA A 636 8.89 -40.30 -26.86
CA ALA A 636 7.85 -41.06 -26.15
C ALA A 636 8.29 -41.60 -24.77
N ASN A 637 9.58 -41.91 -24.60
CA ASN A 637 10.16 -42.41 -23.34
C ASN A 637 10.76 -41.31 -22.43
N SER A 638 10.67 -40.04 -22.82
CA SER A 638 10.98 -38.90 -21.94
C SER A 638 9.68 -38.48 -21.25
N SER A 639 9.70 -38.16 -19.96
CA SER A 639 8.49 -37.82 -19.20
C SER A 639 7.69 -36.69 -19.87
N THR A 640 6.36 -36.76 -19.73
CA THR A 640 5.44 -35.65 -20.00
C THR A 640 4.94 -35.07 -18.69
N PHE A 641 4.46 -33.85 -18.75
CA PHE A 641 3.96 -33.11 -17.59
C PHE A 641 2.57 -32.52 -17.84
N GLY A 642 1.91 -32.09 -16.78
CA GLY A 642 0.54 -31.55 -16.77
C GLY A 642 -0.51 -32.63 -16.95
N ASP A 643 -0.34 -33.78 -16.28
CA ASP A 643 -1.27 -34.93 -16.30
C ASP A 643 -1.65 -35.45 -17.71
N GLY A 644 -0.81 -35.16 -18.71
CA GLY A 644 -1.03 -35.54 -20.10
C GLY A 644 -1.81 -34.53 -20.94
N ASP A 645 -2.29 -33.42 -20.36
CA ASP A 645 -2.94 -32.32 -21.08
C ASP A 645 -1.98 -31.58 -22.00
N PHE A 646 -0.68 -31.63 -21.68
CA PHE A 646 0.39 -31.06 -22.48
C PHE A 646 1.34 -32.16 -22.99
N PRO A 647 0.88 -33.05 -23.91
CA PRO A 647 1.64 -34.23 -24.34
C PRO A 647 2.95 -33.89 -25.08
N GLY A 648 3.09 -32.63 -25.48
CA GLY A 648 4.29 -32.06 -26.08
C GLY A 648 5.31 -31.54 -25.07
N TYR A 649 4.98 -31.32 -23.80
CA TYR A 649 5.98 -30.86 -22.82
C TYR A 649 6.82 -32.04 -22.39
N ARG A 650 8.00 -32.20 -23.01
CA ARG A 650 8.89 -33.35 -22.78
C ARG A 650 10.09 -32.92 -21.94
N ASP A 651 10.48 -33.79 -21.02
CA ASP A 651 11.73 -33.60 -20.27
C ASP A 651 12.94 -33.55 -21.22
N LEU A 652 13.61 -32.39 -21.28
CA LEU A 652 14.66 -32.12 -22.26
C LEU A 652 15.95 -32.88 -21.93
N GLY A 653 16.33 -32.93 -20.65
CA GLY A 653 17.54 -33.63 -20.23
C GLY A 653 17.50 -35.13 -20.55
N THR A 654 16.38 -35.79 -20.27
CA THR A 654 16.16 -37.21 -20.62
C THR A 654 16.19 -37.42 -22.13
N LEU A 655 15.52 -36.57 -22.90
CA LEU A 655 15.51 -36.66 -24.36
C LEU A 655 16.93 -36.60 -24.94
N LEU A 656 17.69 -35.57 -24.57
CA LEU A 656 19.06 -35.36 -25.06
C LEU A 656 19.98 -36.50 -24.63
N SER A 657 19.89 -36.95 -23.38
CA SER A 657 20.66 -38.08 -22.86
C SER A 657 20.39 -39.38 -23.60
N ARG A 658 19.12 -39.70 -23.87
CA ARG A 658 18.75 -40.91 -24.61
C ARG A 658 19.26 -40.87 -26.05
N VAL A 659 19.15 -39.72 -26.73
CA VAL A 659 19.64 -39.56 -28.10
C VAL A 659 21.16 -39.64 -28.18
N ALA A 660 21.87 -38.97 -27.26
CA ALA A 660 23.34 -39.00 -27.21
C ALA A 660 23.89 -40.43 -27.00
N ASN A 661 23.22 -41.22 -26.16
CA ASN A 661 23.66 -42.57 -25.79
C ASN A 661 23.20 -43.69 -26.73
N ASP A 662 22.24 -43.45 -27.62
CA ASP A 662 21.74 -44.47 -28.53
C ASP A 662 22.68 -44.72 -29.71
N ILE A 663 23.53 -45.74 -29.65
CA ILE A 663 24.46 -46.12 -30.73
C ILE A 663 23.82 -46.39 -32.10
N GLY A 664 22.50 -46.61 -32.15
CA GLY A 664 21.76 -46.76 -33.39
C GLY A 664 21.37 -45.43 -34.05
N ILE A 665 21.60 -44.30 -33.39
CA ILE A 665 21.47 -42.96 -33.98
C ILE A 665 22.78 -42.53 -34.65
N THR A 666 22.65 -41.87 -35.80
CA THR A 666 23.78 -41.31 -36.58
C THR A 666 24.74 -40.51 -35.69
N ALA A 667 26.04 -40.77 -35.80
CA ALA A 667 27.06 -40.27 -34.87
C ALA A 667 27.11 -38.72 -34.76
N SER A 668 26.88 -37.99 -35.85
CA SER A 668 26.81 -36.53 -35.84
C SER A 668 25.63 -36.02 -35.00
N ILE A 669 24.47 -36.67 -35.10
CA ILE A 669 23.28 -36.37 -34.30
C ILE A 669 23.55 -36.62 -32.81
N ARG A 670 24.19 -37.75 -32.47
CA ARG A 670 24.55 -38.06 -31.07
C ARG A 670 25.51 -37.02 -30.50
N THR A 671 26.48 -36.59 -31.29
CA THR A 671 27.46 -35.56 -30.88
C THR A 671 26.77 -34.22 -30.64
N ALA A 672 25.83 -33.83 -31.51
CA ALA A 672 25.04 -32.61 -31.32
C ALA A 672 24.13 -32.71 -30.09
N ALA A 673 23.47 -33.84 -29.87
CA ALA A 673 22.67 -34.10 -28.66
C ALA A 673 23.52 -34.05 -27.39
N GLN A 674 24.72 -34.63 -27.40
CA GLN A 674 25.65 -34.56 -26.27
C GLN A 674 26.11 -33.13 -25.99
N THR A 675 26.32 -32.32 -27.03
CA THR A 675 26.68 -30.90 -26.88
C THR A 675 25.54 -30.12 -26.22
N ALA A 676 24.30 -30.34 -26.67
CA ALA A 676 23.12 -29.76 -26.05
C ALA A 676 22.94 -30.24 -24.60
N LEU A 677 23.16 -31.53 -24.30
CA LEU A 677 23.09 -32.07 -22.95
C LEU A 677 24.13 -31.44 -22.01
N ASN A 678 25.34 -31.19 -22.49
CA ASN A 678 26.37 -30.52 -21.69
C ASN A 678 25.99 -29.07 -21.37
N ALA A 679 25.45 -28.35 -22.35
CA ALA A 679 24.95 -26.99 -22.15
C ALA A 679 23.75 -26.96 -21.19
N TYR A 680 22.84 -27.93 -21.32
CA TYR A 680 21.70 -28.16 -20.43
C TYR A 680 22.16 -28.36 -18.99
N ASN A 681 23.03 -29.35 -18.73
CA ASN A 681 23.55 -29.64 -17.40
C ASN A 681 24.28 -28.45 -16.78
N SER A 682 24.92 -27.61 -17.59
CA SER A 682 25.60 -26.40 -17.12
C SER A 682 24.63 -25.27 -16.74
N ALA A 683 23.39 -25.30 -17.25
CA ALA A 683 22.35 -24.33 -16.93
C ALA A 683 21.57 -24.72 -15.67
N ILE A 684 21.47 -26.00 -15.31
CA ILE A 684 20.76 -26.44 -14.10
C ILE A 684 21.62 -26.19 -12.84
N LEU A 685 21.15 -25.31 -11.94
CA LEU A 685 21.79 -25.00 -10.66
C LEU A 685 21.34 -25.95 -9.53
N GLY A 686 20.11 -26.44 -9.61
CA GLY A 686 19.52 -27.38 -8.67
C GLY A 686 18.24 -27.95 -9.24
N ASN A 687 17.95 -29.22 -8.96
CA ASN A 687 16.76 -29.91 -9.43
C ASN A 687 16.22 -30.83 -8.33
N TYR A 688 14.91 -30.75 -8.11
CA TYR A 688 14.13 -31.67 -7.31
C TYR A 688 13.08 -32.36 -8.19
N SER A 689 12.89 -33.66 -7.97
CA SER A 689 11.86 -34.47 -8.59
C SER A 689 11.51 -35.58 -7.60
N SER A 690 10.26 -35.64 -7.14
CA SER A 690 9.83 -36.64 -6.15
C SER A 690 9.95 -38.06 -6.68
N ILE A 691 9.76 -38.24 -7.99
CA ILE A 691 10.10 -39.47 -8.72
C ILE A 691 11.49 -39.31 -9.33
N ASN A 692 12.45 -40.12 -8.88
CA ASN A 692 13.82 -40.05 -9.35
C ASN A 692 13.91 -40.24 -10.88
N GLY A 693 14.50 -39.25 -11.55
CA GLY A 693 14.71 -39.25 -13.00
C GLY A 693 13.48 -38.94 -13.85
N ARG A 694 12.35 -38.55 -13.24
CA ARG A 694 11.17 -38.08 -13.98
C ARG A 694 11.38 -36.68 -14.55
N GLY A 695 11.68 -35.70 -13.69
CA GLY A 695 12.02 -34.33 -14.06
C GLY A 695 13.51 -34.07 -13.86
N THR A 696 14.18 -33.60 -14.92
CA THR A 696 15.63 -33.32 -14.91
C THR A 696 15.96 -31.83 -14.90
N GLY A 697 14.95 -30.97 -15.04
CA GLY A 697 14.99 -29.54 -14.73
C GLY A 697 14.27 -28.61 -15.70
N LEU A 698 14.34 -28.86 -17.01
CA LEU A 698 13.55 -28.12 -18.00
C LEU A 698 12.83 -29.06 -18.96
N SER A 699 11.58 -28.71 -19.25
CA SER A 699 10.78 -29.25 -20.33
C SER A 699 11.03 -28.45 -21.62
N ILE A 700 10.70 -29.05 -22.76
CA ILE A 700 10.65 -28.38 -24.07
C ILE A 700 9.38 -28.82 -24.80
N ASN A 701 8.79 -27.95 -25.61
CA ASN A 701 7.70 -28.37 -26.47
C ASN A 701 8.24 -29.23 -27.64
N PHE A 702 7.93 -30.52 -27.59
CA PHE A 702 8.22 -31.49 -28.62
C PHE A 702 7.03 -32.43 -28.87
N GLN A 703 6.22 -32.04 -29.85
CA GLN A 703 5.02 -32.76 -30.28
C GLN A 703 5.34 -34.14 -30.88
N GLN A 704 4.36 -35.03 -30.82
CA GLN A 704 4.42 -36.31 -31.53
C GLN A 704 4.61 -36.10 -33.03
N ARG A 705 5.42 -36.95 -33.68
CA ARG A 705 5.59 -36.94 -35.13
C ARG A 705 4.25 -37.02 -35.85
N GLY A 706 4.09 -36.21 -36.90
CA GLY A 706 2.81 -36.04 -37.60
C GLY A 706 1.96 -34.88 -37.09
N ASN A 707 2.27 -34.31 -35.92
CA ASN A 707 1.64 -33.10 -35.41
C ASN A 707 2.57 -31.90 -35.62
N ALA A 708 2.12 -30.93 -36.40
CA ALA A 708 2.78 -29.63 -36.48
C ALA A 708 2.60 -28.88 -35.13
N PRO A 709 3.53 -27.97 -34.77
CA PRO A 709 3.31 -27.07 -33.65
C PRO A 709 2.02 -26.27 -33.88
N THR A 710 1.37 -25.86 -32.79
CA THR A 710 0.18 -25.01 -32.90
C THR A 710 0.54 -23.74 -33.68
N ALA A 711 -0.43 -23.18 -34.43
CA ALA A 711 -0.21 -21.96 -35.21
C ALA A 711 0.32 -20.77 -34.37
N ASN A 712 0.18 -20.86 -33.04
CA ASN A 712 0.59 -19.85 -32.08
C ASN A 712 1.94 -20.13 -31.40
N TYR A 713 2.70 -21.18 -31.75
CA TYR A 713 4.00 -21.50 -31.10
C TYR A 713 4.93 -20.28 -31.02
N ASN A 714 5.10 -19.61 -32.15
CA ASN A 714 5.98 -18.45 -32.28
C ASN A 714 5.43 -17.22 -31.54
N ASN A 715 4.12 -17.15 -31.26
CA ASN A 715 3.51 -16.01 -30.56
C ASN A 715 3.84 -16.02 -29.06
N TRP A 716 3.87 -17.19 -28.41
CA TRP A 716 4.18 -17.27 -26.97
C TRP A 716 5.68 -17.47 -26.69
N SER A 717 6.48 -17.87 -27.67
CA SER A 717 7.94 -18.06 -27.55
C SER A 717 8.78 -17.28 -28.58
N PRO A 718 8.48 -16.01 -28.91
CA PRO A 718 9.01 -15.38 -30.12
C PRO A 718 10.54 -15.24 -30.16
N SER A 719 11.22 -15.07 -29.02
CA SER A 719 12.69 -15.01 -29.04
C SER A 719 13.33 -16.38 -29.16
N PHE A 720 12.71 -17.43 -28.63
CA PHE A 720 13.24 -18.79 -28.78
C PHE A 720 13.08 -19.28 -30.23
N ALA A 721 11.92 -19.03 -30.84
CA ALA A 721 11.73 -19.30 -32.26
C ALA A 721 12.71 -18.48 -33.12
N ALA A 722 12.84 -17.17 -32.88
CA ALA A 722 13.75 -16.33 -33.67
C ALA A 722 15.24 -16.65 -33.52
N ASP A 723 15.68 -17.07 -32.33
CA ASP A 723 17.10 -17.31 -32.03
C ASP A 723 17.54 -18.76 -32.26
N THR A 724 16.60 -19.68 -32.52
CA THR A 724 16.91 -21.10 -32.70
C THR A 724 16.40 -21.61 -34.03
N THR A 725 16.52 -22.92 -34.25
CA THR A 725 15.94 -23.61 -35.42
C THR A 725 14.89 -24.63 -34.97
N TRP A 726 14.34 -24.41 -33.77
CA TRP A 726 13.48 -25.39 -33.12
C TRP A 726 12.09 -25.39 -33.72
N ASP A 727 11.51 -24.23 -34.07
CA ASP A 727 10.21 -24.16 -34.73
C ASP A 727 10.24 -24.71 -36.15
N GLU A 728 11.32 -24.48 -36.93
CA GLU A 728 11.46 -25.18 -38.22
C GLU A 728 11.65 -26.68 -38.03
N PHE A 729 12.37 -27.11 -36.98
CA PHE A 729 12.46 -28.53 -36.63
C PHE A 729 11.11 -29.13 -36.27
N LEU A 730 10.28 -28.45 -35.47
CA LEU A 730 8.92 -28.90 -35.14
C LEU A 730 8.04 -28.98 -36.40
N SER A 731 8.12 -27.99 -37.30
CA SER A 731 7.39 -27.98 -38.56
C SER A 731 7.83 -29.12 -39.48
N TRP A 732 9.15 -29.30 -39.64
CA TRP A 732 9.73 -30.42 -40.37
C TRP A 732 9.29 -31.76 -39.77
N TRP A 733 9.38 -31.91 -38.45
CA TRP A 733 9.01 -33.13 -37.72
C TRP A 733 7.54 -33.51 -37.91
N GLY A 734 6.65 -32.52 -38.03
CA GLY A 734 5.23 -32.74 -38.34
C GLY A 734 4.99 -33.39 -39.70
N THR A 735 5.93 -33.29 -40.65
CA THR A 735 5.78 -33.80 -42.03
C THR A 735 6.79 -34.88 -42.43
N ALA A 736 7.92 -34.96 -41.72
CA ALA A 736 9.04 -35.86 -41.99
C ALA A 736 8.71 -37.32 -41.70
#